data_AF-A0A959B0H2-F1
#
_entry.id   AF-A0A959B0H2-F1
#
_cell.length_a   1.000
_cell.length_b   1.000
_cell.length_c   1.000
_cell.angle_alpha   90.00
_cell.angle_beta   90.00
_cell.angle_gamma   90.00
#
_symmetry.space_group_name_H-M   'P 1'
#
loop_
_entity.id
_entity.type
_entity.pdbx_description
1 polymer ?
#
loop_
_entity_poly.entity_id
_entity_poly.type
_entity_poly.pdbx_seq_one_letter_code
_entity_poly.pdbx_strand_id
1 'polypeptide(L)'
;MRRLIPFAVVALFLCCWLFPTAIASNCRPLPPPFSGYSFISPRILDPRLPGANLYIDFDALEAYYKQKGNIQVKDNLEEWEERFCGVPELRDIGIVVYQSSISELEQLRSAMKSRSVSLGYQLEDNTFARYLRRNKCEETVTYLIFAKECEPYVIQHKPWEKPRAIYDVMQKLISKGLRDFRKTKSHYIKLRYAYQIIRLAHYSKQYEQVLKLYDALMPQIDNDPSLIEYWIMGHRAGALQALGRNAEAAYLFSRIFENCPSKRETAYRSFRIKNDEEWKQCLVLCQSDRERAVLYAIRANMPDSKLLVEMKNIYTLDPTSPFLELLLIQEMKKLERQLLGLGFNDKRARNKAYYNIPGPDAGARVVGLQQFVTQVLAEGLMPDESLWRLANGYLYLIAGNYVDARKALQEAHRVNTDKLLKEQLEVFDLVLKISSYQTVTDSMENEVGYIREYDPLYYKYEDFTNFTDDKLAQLFRQQGYPGKAFLMNYSLGSLRPNPQPEIMDELIAICLDTNRTRLEDQLVMQGDSTFLNQLLDMRATYLMGQFQFEAALETLKKMDRVEWDNFGLFNPFVERLNDCVKCRLPDTVTVINKGELLERLLDMEYRAKAATERSDWLYYQLGLALYNMSYFSYSWRAMDYYRSGASLSVENLKNGDGVVPDPRFPFGNREQFDCSRARYYFERARIVTTDPNLAARATFMAAKCERNEYYVNRWRADAKQTFDNFELLLQNYPDTEFFLQAIQECKYLQAYATR
;
A
#
# COMPACT_ATOMS: atom_id res chain seq x y z
N MET A 1 -29.67 -70.89 14.98
CA MET A 1 -30.61 -71.03 13.85
C MET A 1 -30.28 -69.89 12.89
N ARG A 2 -29.58 -70.13 11.76
CA ARG A 2 -30.17 -70.37 10.41
C ARG A 2 -31.32 -69.37 10.15
N ARG A 3 -31.36 -68.54 9.09
CA ARG A 3 -30.76 -68.52 7.73
C ARG A 3 -31.42 -67.26 7.08
N LEU A 4 -30.81 -66.40 6.26
CA LEU A 4 -30.45 -66.58 4.85
C LEU A 4 -29.87 -65.26 4.28
N ILE A 5 -28.82 -65.40 3.46
CA ILE A 5 -28.24 -64.45 2.46
C ILE A 5 -29.04 -64.74 1.13
N PRO A 6 -29.09 -63.96 0.00
CA PRO A 6 -27.95 -63.18 -0.53
C PRO A 6 -28.11 -62.06 -1.61
N PHE A 7 -26.94 -61.48 -1.95
CA PHE A 7 -26.45 -61.02 -3.27
C PHE A 7 -26.72 -59.60 -3.83
N ALA A 8 -25.59 -58.90 -4.00
CA ALA A 8 -25.18 -58.08 -5.15
C ALA A 8 -25.84 -56.71 -5.40
N VAL A 9 -25.21 -55.63 -4.92
CA VAL A 9 -24.61 -54.51 -5.73
C VAL A 9 -23.71 -53.66 -4.80
N VAL A 10 -22.58 -54.17 -4.32
CA VAL A 10 -21.56 -53.32 -3.64
C VAL A 10 -20.16 -53.81 -4.02
N ALA A 11 -19.80 -53.56 -5.27
CA ALA A 11 -18.43 -53.67 -5.75
C ALA A 11 -18.21 -52.68 -6.91
N LEU A 12 -18.48 -51.40 -6.65
CA LEU A 12 -18.01 -50.29 -7.49
C LEU A 12 -18.14 -48.92 -6.78
N PHE A 13 -17.98 -48.86 -5.46
CA PHE A 13 -17.48 -47.64 -4.82
C PHE A 13 -15.95 -47.69 -4.87
N LEU A 14 -15.47 -47.65 -6.12
CA LEU A 14 -14.08 -47.41 -6.46
C LEU A 14 -13.66 -46.09 -5.85
N CYS A 15 -12.56 -46.13 -5.12
CA CYS A 15 -11.45 -45.18 -5.23
C CYS A 15 -11.82 -43.83 -5.83
N CYS A 16 -12.22 -42.87 -4.99
CA CYS A 16 -11.90 -41.45 -5.12
C CYS A 16 -12.36 -40.71 -3.84
N TRP A 17 -11.84 -41.12 -2.68
CA TRP A 17 -11.48 -40.18 -1.62
C TRP A 17 -10.20 -39.42 -2.03
N LEU A 18 -10.20 -38.90 -3.26
CA LEU A 18 -9.27 -37.90 -3.71
C LEU A 18 -9.87 -36.57 -3.26
N PHE A 19 -9.20 -35.99 -2.27
CA PHE A 19 -9.00 -34.57 -2.02
C PHE A 19 -10.12 -33.63 -2.48
N PRO A 20 -10.65 -32.73 -1.62
CA PRO A 20 -11.31 -31.55 -2.14
C PRO A 20 -10.29 -30.85 -3.04
N THR A 21 -10.47 -30.97 -4.35
CA THR A 21 -9.80 -30.10 -5.28
C THR A 21 -10.27 -28.71 -4.88
N ALA A 22 -9.32 -27.95 -4.32
CA ALA A 22 -9.45 -26.52 -4.22
C ALA A 22 -9.59 -26.02 -5.67
N ILE A 23 -10.83 -26.02 -6.17
CA ILE A 23 -11.23 -25.19 -7.29
C ILE A 23 -10.89 -23.78 -6.81
N ALA A 24 -9.91 -23.19 -7.48
CA ALA A 24 -9.24 -21.96 -7.12
C ALA A 24 -10.17 -20.97 -6.39
N SER A 25 -10.00 -20.87 -5.06
CA SER A 25 -10.58 -19.81 -4.24
C SER A 25 -9.79 -18.51 -4.43
N ASN A 26 -9.54 -18.12 -5.68
CA ASN A 26 -8.79 -16.91 -6.03
C ASN A 26 -9.65 -15.63 -5.99
N CYS A 27 -10.86 -15.70 -5.42
CA CYS A 27 -11.68 -14.54 -5.10
C CYS A 27 -11.85 -14.35 -3.59
N ARG A 28 -10.83 -14.65 -2.77
CA ARG A 28 -10.73 -13.95 -1.49
C ARG A 28 -10.29 -12.52 -1.81
N PRO A 29 -11.04 -11.48 -1.41
CA PRO A 29 -10.55 -10.12 -1.56
C PRO A 29 -9.17 -10.05 -0.92
N LEU A 30 -8.19 -9.57 -1.68
CA LEU A 30 -6.84 -9.37 -1.16
C LEU A 30 -6.94 -8.60 0.16
N PRO A 31 -6.19 -8.99 1.21
CA PRO A 31 -6.21 -8.23 2.45
C PRO A 31 -5.87 -6.77 2.12
N PRO A 32 -6.60 -5.79 2.69
CA PRO A 32 -6.35 -4.38 2.41
C PRO A 32 -4.92 -4.06 2.83
N PRO A 33 -4.17 -3.23 2.07
CA PRO A 33 -2.78 -2.95 2.37
C PRO A 33 -2.58 -2.44 3.80
N PHE A 34 -1.42 -2.74 4.38
CA PHE A 34 -1.00 -2.17 5.66
C PHE A 34 -1.03 -0.64 5.56
N SER A 35 -1.59 0.01 6.58
CA SER A 35 -1.70 1.47 6.65
C SER A 35 -1.12 1.94 7.96
N GLY A 36 0.11 2.43 7.90
CA GLY A 36 0.86 3.00 9.01
C GLY A 36 1.81 4.04 8.45
N TYR A 37 2.83 4.39 9.21
CA TYR A 37 3.76 5.46 8.88
C TYR A 37 5.19 4.92 8.88
N SER A 38 6.05 5.48 8.04
CA SER A 38 7.46 5.12 7.90
C SER A 38 8.31 6.37 7.70
N PHE A 39 9.11 6.72 8.71
CA PHE A 39 9.99 7.89 8.66
C PHE A 39 11.47 7.51 8.59
N ILE A 40 11.84 6.25 8.83
CA ILE A 40 13.21 5.77 8.64
C ILE A 40 13.53 5.60 7.14
N SER A 41 14.39 6.47 6.63
CA SER A 41 14.95 6.41 5.29
C SER A 41 16.03 5.32 5.19
N PRO A 42 15.89 4.32 4.31
CA PRO A 42 16.95 3.33 4.07
C PRO A 42 18.24 3.93 3.51
N ARG A 43 18.20 5.17 3.01
CA ARG A 43 19.35 5.86 2.39
C ARG A 43 20.42 6.29 3.40
N ILE A 44 20.10 6.28 4.69
CA ILE A 44 21.08 6.53 5.76
C ILE A 44 22.11 5.40 5.91
N LEU A 45 21.87 4.25 5.27
CA LEU A 45 22.84 3.16 5.21
C LEU A 45 23.84 3.40 4.09
N ASP A 46 25.13 3.22 4.38
CA ASP A 46 26.15 3.24 3.34
C ASP A 46 25.93 2.07 2.37
N PRO A 47 25.69 2.30 1.07
CA PRO A 47 25.45 1.25 0.09
C PRO A 47 26.68 0.34 -0.13
N ARG A 48 27.86 0.72 0.37
CA ARG A 48 29.07 -0.12 0.37
C ARG A 48 29.02 -1.21 1.44
N LEU A 49 28.19 -1.07 2.47
CA LEU A 49 28.08 -2.07 3.54
C LEU A 49 27.69 -3.44 2.95
N PRO A 50 28.38 -4.52 3.33
CA PRO A 50 28.03 -5.85 2.86
C PRO A 50 26.58 -6.21 3.19
N GLY A 51 25.76 -6.39 2.14
CA GLY A 51 24.35 -6.74 2.26
C GLY A 51 23.37 -5.56 2.27
N ALA A 52 23.83 -4.30 2.28
CA ALA A 52 22.93 -3.14 2.22
C ALA A 52 22.02 -3.16 0.97
N ASN A 53 22.54 -3.65 -0.15
CA ASN A 53 21.80 -3.85 -1.40
C ASN A 53 20.65 -4.87 -1.31
N LEU A 54 20.51 -5.64 -0.23
CA LEU A 54 19.35 -6.50 -0.01
C LEU A 54 18.19 -5.77 0.67
N TYR A 55 18.41 -4.54 1.16
CA TYR A 55 17.49 -3.82 2.07
C TYR A 55 17.26 -2.35 1.73
N ILE A 56 18.01 -1.81 0.78
CA ILE A 56 17.74 -0.50 0.19
C ILE A 56 16.47 -0.60 -0.67
N ASP A 57 15.64 0.44 -0.57
CA ASP A 57 14.39 0.57 -1.32
C ASP A 57 14.59 0.36 -2.84
N PHE A 58 13.58 -0.17 -3.53
CA PHE A 58 13.68 -0.58 -4.92
C PHE A 58 14.12 0.55 -5.85
N ASP A 59 13.70 1.79 -5.60
CA ASP A 59 14.11 2.96 -6.40
C ASP A 59 15.58 3.33 -6.18
N ALA A 60 16.06 3.22 -4.94
CA ALA A 60 17.47 3.44 -4.62
C ALA A 60 18.35 2.27 -5.10
N LEU A 61 17.80 1.06 -5.15
CA LEU A 61 18.41 -0.12 -5.73
C LEU A 61 18.47 -0.01 -7.26
N GLU A 62 17.40 0.42 -7.91
CA GLU A 62 17.34 0.66 -9.35
C GLU A 62 18.31 1.78 -9.72
N ALA A 63 18.31 2.91 -9.01
CA ALA A 63 19.27 3.99 -9.25
C ALA A 63 20.73 3.51 -9.11
N TYR A 64 21.02 2.69 -8.10
CA TYR A 64 22.35 2.10 -7.89
C TYR A 64 22.75 1.15 -9.04
N TYR A 65 21.89 0.20 -9.42
CA TYR A 65 22.19 -0.78 -10.46
C TYR A 65 22.14 -0.20 -11.88
N LYS A 66 21.26 0.78 -12.14
CA LYS A 66 21.15 1.49 -13.42
C LYS A 66 22.38 2.35 -13.69
N GLN A 67 23.00 2.92 -12.65
CA GLN A 67 24.28 3.64 -12.77
C GLN A 67 25.50 2.71 -12.85
N LYS A 68 25.49 1.55 -12.18
CA LYS A 68 26.67 0.66 -12.07
C LYS A 68 26.75 -0.44 -13.13
N GLY A 69 25.66 -0.77 -13.82
CA GLY A 69 25.60 -1.91 -14.73
C GLY A 69 25.75 -3.26 -13.99
N ASN A 70 26.13 -4.31 -14.71
CA ASN A 70 26.37 -5.63 -14.10
C ASN A 70 27.67 -5.58 -13.27
N ILE A 71 27.56 -5.58 -11.94
CA ILE A 71 28.70 -5.48 -11.01
C ILE A 71 29.74 -6.61 -11.21
N GLN A 72 29.30 -7.82 -11.60
CA GLN A 72 30.22 -8.91 -11.92
C GLN A 72 31.02 -8.63 -13.18
N VAL A 73 30.40 -8.02 -14.19
CA VAL A 73 31.10 -7.57 -15.39
C VAL A 73 32.07 -6.47 -15.04
N LYS A 74 31.62 -5.48 -14.27
CA LYS A 74 32.41 -4.33 -13.84
C LYS A 74 33.66 -4.75 -13.05
N ASP A 75 33.51 -5.48 -11.95
CA ASP A 75 34.63 -5.92 -11.10
C ASP A 75 35.67 -6.70 -11.93
N ASN A 76 35.21 -7.56 -12.85
CA ASN A 76 36.11 -8.31 -13.72
C ASN A 76 36.87 -7.41 -14.70
N LEU A 77 36.23 -6.36 -15.24
CA LEU A 77 36.89 -5.40 -16.13
C LEU A 77 37.89 -4.51 -15.39
N GLU A 78 37.55 -4.07 -14.17
CA GLU A 78 38.46 -3.30 -13.31
C GLU A 78 39.71 -4.12 -12.95
N GLU A 79 39.56 -5.42 -12.62
CA GLU A 79 40.73 -6.28 -12.40
C GLU A 79 41.55 -6.49 -13.68
N TRP A 80 40.92 -6.65 -14.85
CA TRP A 80 41.67 -6.69 -16.13
C TRP A 80 42.43 -5.38 -16.39
N GLU A 81 41.85 -4.23 -16.09
CA GLU A 81 42.52 -2.94 -16.22
C GLU A 81 43.73 -2.83 -15.29
N GLU A 82 43.54 -3.16 -14.01
CA GLU A 82 44.59 -3.16 -12.99
C GLU A 82 45.77 -4.05 -13.40
N ARG A 83 45.48 -5.28 -13.85
CA ARG A 83 46.48 -6.28 -14.25
C ARG A 83 47.26 -5.91 -15.50
N PHE A 84 46.76 -4.94 -16.27
CA PHE A 84 47.40 -4.39 -17.45
C PHE A 84 47.82 -2.92 -17.22
N CYS A 85 48.07 -2.57 -15.96
CA CYS A 85 48.65 -1.33 -15.48
C CYS A 85 47.81 -0.07 -15.75
N GLY A 86 46.49 -0.20 -15.94
CA GLY A 86 45.61 0.92 -16.27
C GLY A 86 45.89 1.57 -17.63
N VAL A 87 46.67 0.90 -18.50
CA VAL A 87 47.01 1.41 -19.83
C VAL A 87 45.84 1.29 -20.81
N PRO A 88 45.13 0.15 -20.89
CA PRO A 88 43.97 0.02 -21.76
C PRO A 88 42.72 0.65 -21.14
N GLU A 89 41.86 1.25 -21.97
CA GLU A 89 40.59 1.79 -21.49
C GLU A 89 39.61 0.67 -21.11
N LEU A 90 38.91 0.84 -19.99
CA LEU A 90 37.95 -0.15 -19.47
C LEU A 90 36.85 -0.54 -20.48
N ARG A 91 36.40 0.41 -21.31
CA ARG A 91 35.46 0.15 -22.43
C ARG A 91 36.06 -0.81 -23.46
N ASP A 92 37.31 -0.60 -23.83
CA ASP A 92 38.01 -1.38 -24.84
C ASP A 92 38.33 -2.79 -24.35
N ILE A 93 38.66 -2.95 -23.06
CA ILE A 93 38.73 -4.25 -22.41
C ILE A 93 37.38 -4.96 -22.50
N GLY A 94 36.28 -4.24 -22.23
CA GLY A 94 34.92 -4.74 -22.34
C GLY A 94 34.59 -5.32 -23.73
N ILE A 95 34.99 -4.62 -24.79
CA ILE A 95 34.81 -5.08 -26.18
C ILE A 95 35.56 -6.41 -26.39
N VAL A 96 36.85 -6.46 -26.07
CA VAL A 96 37.69 -7.65 -26.30
C VAL A 96 37.26 -8.85 -25.45
N VAL A 97 36.91 -8.63 -24.18
CA VAL A 97 36.59 -9.71 -23.23
C VAL A 97 35.17 -10.23 -23.42
N TYR A 98 34.18 -9.35 -23.64
CA TYR A 98 32.77 -9.74 -23.66
C TYR A 98 32.12 -9.69 -25.04
N GLN A 99 32.54 -8.80 -25.95
CA GLN A 99 31.84 -8.58 -27.23
C GLN A 99 32.51 -9.29 -28.42
N SER A 100 33.83 -9.43 -28.41
CA SER A 100 34.57 -10.06 -29.51
C SER A 100 34.24 -11.54 -29.68
N SER A 101 34.11 -11.94 -30.94
CA SER A 101 33.94 -13.32 -31.39
C SER A 101 35.25 -14.11 -31.36
N ILE A 102 35.15 -15.44 -31.42
CA ILE A 102 36.32 -16.33 -31.54
C ILE A 102 37.17 -15.96 -32.77
N SER A 103 36.52 -15.69 -33.90
CA SER A 103 37.22 -15.32 -35.14
C SER A 103 38.05 -14.05 -34.99
N GLU A 104 37.51 -13.02 -34.32
CA GLU A 104 38.23 -11.76 -34.09
C GLU A 104 39.41 -11.94 -33.13
N LEU A 105 39.25 -12.77 -32.09
CA LEU A 105 40.34 -13.09 -31.17
C LEU A 105 41.43 -13.95 -31.85
N GLU A 106 41.07 -14.83 -32.78
CA GLU A 106 42.04 -15.59 -33.59
C GLU A 106 42.80 -14.70 -34.57
N GLN A 107 42.12 -13.70 -35.14
CA GLN A 107 42.75 -12.68 -35.96
C GLN A 107 43.72 -11.83 -35.13
N LEU A 108 43.32 -11.39 -33.94
CA LEU A 108 44.20 -10.70 -32.99
C LEU A 108 45.43 -11.56 -32.69
N ARG A 109 45.26 -12.84 -32.34
CA ARG A 109 46.38 -13.76 -32.09
C ARG A 109 47.32 -13.89 -33.29
N SER A 110 46.79 -13.90 -34.50
CA SER A 110 47.58 -13.98 -35.74
C SER A 110 48.35 -12.67 -36.01
N ALA A 111 47.72 -11.53 -35.76
CA ALA A 111 48.33 -10.19 -35.86
C ALA A 111 49.47 -9.97 -34.85
N MET A 112 49.53 -10.76 -33.78
CA MET A 112 50.67 -10.76 -32.84
C MET A 112 51.92 -11.43 -33.42
N LYS A 113 51.74 -12.36 -34.36
CA LYS A 113 52.81 -13.15 -34.99
C LYS A 113 53.37 -12.47 -36.23
N SER A 114 52.55 -11.73 -36.96
CA SER A 114 52.97 -10.95 -38.12
C SER A 114 52.38 -9.55 -38.13
N ARG A 115 53.24 -8.54 -38.32
CA ARG A 115 52.82 -7.14 -38.49
C ARG A 115 52.04 -6.88 -39.77
N SER A 116 52.07 -7.80 -40.75
CA SER A 116 51.31 -7.68 -42.01
C SER A 116 49.82 -8.03 -41.84
N VAL A 117 49.43 -8.65 -40.74
CA VAL A 117 48.04 -9.04 -40.47
C VAL A 117 47.34 -7.91 -39.71
N SER A 118 46.29 -7.35 -40.29
CA SER A 118 45.47 -6.30 -39.67
C SER A 118 44.65 -6.84 -38.50
N LEU A 119 44.40 -6.00 -37.49
CA LEU A 119 43.54 -6.29 -36.34
C LEU A 119 42.04 -6.34 -36.69
N GLY A 120 41.67 -5.87 -37.90
CA GLY A 120 40.28 -5.72 -38.30
C GLY A 120 39.63 -4.45 -37.72
N TYR A 121 38.58 -3.95 -38.38
CA TYR A 121 38.01 -2.63 -38.12
C TYR A 121 37.60 -2.40 -36.65
N GLN A 122 37.02 -3.39 -35.98
CA GLN A 122 36.59 -3.23 -34.58
C GLN A 122 37.73 -3.18 -33.55
N LEU A 123 38.89 -3.78 -33.86
CA LEU A 123 40.01 -3.90 -32.91
C LEU A 123 41.21 -3.01 -33.29
N GLU A 124 41.15 -2.31 -34.42
CA GLU A 124 42.25 -1.49 -34.94
C GLU A 124 42.57 -0.32 -34.00
N ASP A 125 41.54 0.39 -33.52
CA ASP A 125 41.69 1.52 -32.59
C ASP A 125 41.58 1.11 -31.11
N ASN A 126 41.14 -0.13 -30.83
CA ASN A 126 40.96 -0.64 -29.48
C ASN A 126 42.30 -0.66 -28.71
N THR A 127 42.38 0.11 -27.62
CA THR A 127 43.58 0.30 -26.80
C THR A 127 44.09 -1.02 -26.20
N PHE A 128 43.19 -1.92 -25.80
CA PHE A 128 43.55 -3.21 -25.23
C PHE A 128 44.10 -4.18 -26.28
N ALA A 129 43.43 -4.33 -27.42
CA ALA A 129 43.90 -5.16 -28.53
C ALA A 129 45.28 -4.70 -29.03
N ARG A 130 45.50 -3.38 -29.15
CA ARG A 130 46.80 -2.80 -29.48
C ARG A 130 47.85 -3.07 -28.41
N TYR A 131 47.50 -2.96 -27.13
CA TYR A 131 48.40 -3.30 -26.01
C TYR A 131 48.82 -4.77 -26.07
N LEU A 132 47.86 -5.70 -26.18
CA LEU A 132 48.12 -7.13 -26.26
C LEU A 132 49.03 -7.47 -27.44
N ARG A 133 48.80 -6.83 -28.60
CA ARG A 133 49.65 -6.98 -29.80
C ARG A 133 51.06 -6.46 -29.58
N ARG A 134 51.19 -5.23 -29.06
CA ARG A 134 52.48 -4.57 -28.85
C ARG A 134 53.36 -5.36 -27.88
N ASN A 135 52.77 -5.88 -26.80
CA ASN A 135 53.47 -6.58 -25.73
C ASN A 135 53.52 -8.11 -25.91
N LYS A 136 52.99 -8.64 -27.03
CA LYS A 136 52.97 -10.08 -27.34
C LYS A 136 52.35 -10.94 -26.23
N CYS A 137 51.25 -10.50 -25.64
CA CYS A 137 50.49 -11.21 -24.60
C CYS A 137 49.71 -12.44 -25.16
N GLU A 138 50.39 -13.39 -25.81
CA GLU A 138 49.76 -14.51 -26.53
C GLU A 138 48.97 -15.43 -25.59
N GLU A 139 49.44 -15.62 -24.35
CA GLU A 139 48.74 -16.40 -23.33
C GLU A 139 47.35 -15.82 -23.03
N THR A 140 47.23 -14.50 -22.97
CA THR A 140 45.97 -13.80 -22.69
C THR A 140 44.96 -14.01 -23.81
N VAL A 141 45.36 -13.80 -25.07
CA VAL A 141 44.46 -13.98 -26.22
C VAL A 141 44.07 -15.45 -26.37
N THR A 142 45.00 -16.37 -26.14
CA THR A 142 44.72 -17.82 -26.17
C THR A 142 43.73 -18.22 -25.08
N TYR A 143 43.85 -17.66 -23.87
CA TYR A 143 42.86 -17.84 -22.82
C TYR A 143 41.49 -17.25 -23.19
N LEU A 144 41.43 -16.04 -23.77
CA LEU A 144 40.17 -15.42 -24.14
C LEU A 144 39.42 -16.25 -25.19
N ILE A 145 40.13 -16.82 -26.18
CA ILE A 145 39.54 -17.77 -27.13
C ILE A 145 38.95 -18.97 -26.39
N PHE A 146 39.71 -19.57 -25.46
CA PHE A 146 39.21 -20.71 -24.67
C PHE A 146 37.98 -20.34 -23.82
N ALA A 147 37.98 -19.16 -23.18
CA ALA A 147 36.85 -18.67 -22.41
C ALA A 147 35.59 -18.51 -23.28
N LYS A 148 35.74 -18.01 -24.52
CA LYS A 148 34.66 -17.90 -25.51
C LYS A 148 34.14 -19.25 -26.00
N GLU A 149 35.00 -20.26 -26.13
CA GLU A 149 34.57 -21.64 -26.41
C GLU A 149 33.78 -22.26 -25.25
N CYS A 150 34.09 -21.89 -24.01
CA CYS A 150 33.38 -22.39 -22.83
C CYS A 150 32.00 -21.74 -22.64
N GLU A 151 31.86 -20.47 -23.05
CA GLU A 151 30.70 -19.61 -22.78
C GLU A 151 29.33 -20.27 -23.07
N PRO A 152 29.07 -20.89 -24.24
CA PRO A 152 27.75 -21.45 -24.58
C PRO A 152 27.23 -22.55 -23.64
N TYR A 153 28.12 -23.13 -22.84
CA TYR A 153 27.84 -24.26 -21.97
C TYR A 153 27.57 -23.86 -20.51
N VAL A 154 27.88 -22.61 -20.15
CA VAL A 154 27.90 -22.14 -18.76
C VAL A 154 27.11 -20.85 -18.55
N ILE A 155 26.44 -20.34 -19.59
CA ILE A 155 25.51 -19.20 -19.53
C ILE A 155 24.08 -19.63 -19.88
N GLN A 156 23.11 -18.84 -19.41
CA GLN A 156 21.71 -19.02 -19.71
C GLN A 156 21.24 -17.86 -20.60
N HIS A 157 20.97 -18.13 -21.88
CA HIS A 157 20.58 -17.10 -22.85
C HIS A 157 19.15 -16.58 -22.66
N LYS A 158 18.23 -17.45 -22.19
CA LYS A 158 16.85 -17.07 -21.84
C LYS A 158 16.43 -17.68 -20.50
N PRO A 159 15.66 -16.95 -19.67
CA PRO A 159 15.27 -17.42 -18.32
C PRO A 159 14.56 -18.79 -18.27
N TRP A 160 13.91 -19.20 -19.36
CA TRP A 160 13.18 -20.47 -19.48
C TRP A 160 13.96 -21.58 -20.20
N GLU A 161 15.15 -21.28 -20.74
CA GLU A 161 16.02 -22.28 -21.37
C GLU A 161 16.97 -22.86 -20.33
N LYS A 162 17.13 -24.19 -20.30
CA LYS A 162 18.18 -24.83 -19.50
C LYS A 162 19.51 -24.71 -20.23
N PRO A 163 20.64 -24.44 -19.56
CA PRO A 163 21.96 -24.51 -20.16
C PRO A 163 22.14 -25.83 -20.90
N ARG A 164 22.72 -25.79 -22.10
CA ARG A 164 22.93 -26.97 -22.95
C ARG A 164 24.04 -27.84 -22.34
N ALA A 165 23.68 -28.75 -21.45
CA ALA A 165 24.62 -29.67 -20.82
C ALA A 165 24.97 -30.81 -21.80
N ILE A 166 26.05 -30.65 -22.57
CA ILE A 166 26.63 -31.73 -23.38
C ILE A 166 27.89 -32.22 -22.68
N TYR A 167 27.73 -33.29 -21.90
CA TYR A 167 28.79 -33.89 -21.08
C TYR A 167 30.10 -34.09 -21.87
N ASP A 168 30.03 -34.75 -23.04
CA ASP A 168 31.21 -35.06 -23.85
C ASP A 168 31.95 -33.82 -24.34
N VAL A 169 31.22 -32.76 -24.67
CA VAL A 169 31.83 -31.52 -25.15
C VAL A 169 32.49 -30.76 -24.00
N MET A 170 31.82 -30.66 -22.86
CA MET A 170 32.39 -30.06 -21.66
C MET A 170 33.64 -30.82 -21.20
N GLN A 171 33.67 -32.16 -21.27
CA GLN A 171 34.86 -32.95 -20.94
C GLN A 171 36.03 -32.74 -21.91
N LYS A 172 35.74 -32.60 -23.21
CA LYS A 172 36.75 -32.23 -24.21
C LYS A 172 37.34 -30.84 -23.92
N LEU A 173 36.50 -29.88 -23.53
CA LEU A 173 36.93 -28.54 -23.12
C LEU A 173 37.74 -28.56 -21.83
N ILE A 174 37.34 -29.33 -20.81
CA ILE A 174 38.12 -29.55 -19.58
C ILE A 174 39.50 -30.10 -19.93
N SER A 175 39.56 -31.14 -20.77
CA SER A 175 40.82 -31.75 -21.20
C SER A 175 41.71 -30.78 -21.98
N LYS A 176 41.11 -29.92 -22.82
CA LYS A 176 41.82 -28.83 -23.52
C LYS A 176 42.36 -27.80 -22.53
N GLY A 177 41.51 -27.29 -21.64
CA GLY A 177 41.87 -26.32 -20.61
C GLY A 177 43.01 -26.83 -19.72
N LEU A 178 43.01 -28.11 -19.32
CA LEU A 178 44.09 -28.71 -18.54
C LEU A 178 45.42 -28.75 -19.30
N ARG A 179 45.41 -28.99 -20.61
CA ARG A 179 46.63 -28.94 -21.43
C ARG A 179 47.14 -27.51 -21.56
N ASP A 180 46.24 -26.55 -21.77
CA ASP A 180 46.61 -25.16 -21.94
C ASP A 180 47.11 -24.55 -20.62
N PHE A 181 46.44 -24.85 -19.49
CA PHE A 181 46.86 -24.49 -18.13
C PHE A 181 48.31 -24.91 -17.83
N ARG A 182 48.71 -26.12 -18.22
CA ARG A 182 50.09 -26.63 -18.01
C ARG A 182 51.13 -25.88 -18.85
N LYS A 183 50.74 -25.34 -20.00
CA LYS A 183 51.62 -24.60 -20.91
C LYS A 183 51.72 -23.11 -20.55
N THR A 184 50.67 -22.54 -19.96
CA THR A 184 50.62 -21.16 -19.51
C THR A 184 51.64 -20.92 -18.41
N LYS A 185 52.40 -19.83 -18.51
CA LYS A 185 53.35 -19.40 -17.47
C LYS A 185 52.73 -18.38 -16.53
N SER A 186 51.92 -17.45 -17.04
CA SER A 186 51.26 -16.43 -16.22
C SER A 186 50.32 -17.07 -15.19
N HIS A 187 50.59 -16.85 -13.91
CA HIS A 187 49.75 -17.36 -12.82
C HIS A 187 48.35 -16.72 -12.81
N TYR A 188 48.24 -15.44 -13.17
CA TYR A 188 46.95 -14.77 -13.35
C TYR A 188 46.09 -15.44 -14.44
N ILE A 189 46.70 -15.83 -15.57
CA ILE A 189 45.99 -16.54 -16.64
C ILE A 189 45.70 -18.00 -16.25
N LYS A 190 46.61 -18.68 -15.52
CA LYS A 190 46.35 -20.01 -14.94
C LYS A 190 45.12 -20.00 -14.03
N LEU A 191 44.97 -19.01 -13.16
CA LEU A 191 43.81 -18.85 -12.29
C LEU A 191 42.51 -18.80 -13.09
N ARG A 192 42.50 -18.03 -14.19
CA ARG A 192 41.34 -17.91 -15.06
C ARG A 192 41.04 -19.19 -15.85
N TYR A 193 42.07 -19.95 -16.26
CA TYR A 193 41.88 -21.30 -16.78
C TYR A 193 41.27 -22.24 -15.73
N ALA A 194 41.80 -22.25 -14.50
CA ALA A 194 41.27 -23.05 -13.40
C ALA A 194 39.79 -22.75 -13.14
N TYR A 195 39.40 -21.47 -13.17
CA TYR A 195 38.01 -21.05 -13.10
C TYR A 195 37.14 -21.67 -14.19
N GLN A 196 37.53 -21.57 -15.47
CA GLN A 196 36.73 -22.14 -16.55
C GLN A 196 36.64 -23.68 -16.46
N ILE A 197 37.75 -24.35 -16.13
CA ILE A 197 37.80 -25.81 -15.98
C ILE A 197 36.87 -26.28 -14.86
N ILE A 198 36.96 -25.65 -13.68
CA ILE A 198 36.13 -25.99 -12.51
C ILE A 198 34.66 -25.65 -12.78
N ARG A 199 34.38 -24.52 -13.44
CA ARG A 199 33.03 -24.11 -13.82
C ARG A 199 32.40 -25.12 -14.79
N LEU A 200 33.12 -25.59 -15.80
CA LEU A 200 32.63 -26.63 -16.72
C LEU A 200 32.29 -27.94 -15.97
N ALA A 201 33.14 -28.38 -15.05
CA ALA A 201 32.88 -29.56 -14.22
C ALA A 201 31.63 -29.37 -13.33
N HIS A 202 31.44 -28.18 -12.78
CA HIS A 202 30.27 -27.84 -11.96
C HIS A 202 28.98 -27.85 -12.78
N TYR A 203 28.95 -27.20 -13.94
CA TYR A 203 27.75 -27.15 -14.80
C TYR A 203 27.41 -28.50 -15.45
N SER A 204 28.40 -29.38 -15.62
CA SER A 204 28.17 -30.80 -15.99
C SER A 204 27.78 -31.69 -14.80
N LYS A 205 27.57 -31.12 -13.60
CA LYS A 205 27.16 -31.80 -12.36
C LYS A 205 28.16 -32.84 -11.82
N GLN A 206 29.43 -32.69 -12.17
CA GLN A 206 30.50 -33.61 -11.73
C GLN A 206 31.14 -33.09 -10.45
N TYR A 207 30.37 -33.08 -9.37
CA TYR A 207 30.76 -32.40 -8.13
C TYR A 207 32.01 -33.00 -7.49
N GLU A 208 32.19 -34.32 -7.54
CA GLU A 208 33.44 -34.98 -7.11
C GLU A 208 34.64 -34.55 -7.96
N GLN A 209 34.44 -34.39 -9.28
CA GLN A 209 35.49 -33.92 -10.17
C GLN A 209 35.86 -32.46 -9.88
N VAL A 210 34.88 -31.62 -9.53
CA VAL A 210 35.13 -30.23 -9.10
C VAL A 210 36.12 -30.17 -7.93
N LEU A 211 35.90 -30.98 -6.89
CA LEU A 211 36.79 -31.02 -5.73
C LEU A 211 38.20 -31.49 -6.12
N LYS A 212 38.30 -32.59 -6.87
CA LYS A 212 39.59 -33.10 -7.36
C LYS A 212 40.35 -32.09 -8.23
N LEU A 213 39.64 -31.38 -9.11
CA LEU A 213 40.23 -30.36 -9.97
C LEU A 213 40.70 -29.15 -9.15
N TYR A 214 39.93 -28.74 -8.14
CA TYR A 214 40.33 -27.65 -7.25
C TYR A 214 41.63 -28.02 -6.49
N ASP A 215 41.65 -29.18 -5.84
CA ASP A 215 42.80 -29.63 -5.04
C ASP A 215 44.04 -29.84 -5.91
N ALA A 216 43.87 -30.23 -7.18
CA ALA A 216 44.98 -30.41 -8.11
C ALA A 216 45.49 -29.09 -8.70
N LEU A 217 44.61 -28.17 -9.08
CA LEU A 217 44.97 -26.98 -9.85
C LEU A 217 45.41 -25.81 -8.97
N MET A 218 44.67 -25.51 -7.90
CA MET A 218 44.90 -24.30 -7.09
C MET A 218 46.30 -24.23 -6.47
N PRO A 219 46.89 -25.32 -5.92
CA PRO A 219 48.24 -25.27 -5.37
C PRO A 219 49.36 -24.96 -6.39
N GLN A 220 49.06 -25.05 -7.69
CA GLN A 220 50.01 -24.75 -8.77
C GLN A 220 49.96 -23.27 -9.20
N ILE A 221 49.20 -22.44 -8.50
CA ILE A 221 48.92 -21.05 -8.86
C ILE A 221 49.42 -20.14 -7.73
N ASP A 222 50.42 -19.32 -8.04
CA ASP A 222 50.97 -18.26 -7.20
C ASP A 222 50.60 -16.92 -7.84
N ASN A 223 49.40 -16.42 -7.54
CA ASN A 223 48.88 -15.16 -8.05
C ASN A 223 48.72 -14.16 -6.91
N ASP A 224 48.88 -12.88 -7.23
CA ASP A 224 48.39 -11.82 -6.34
C ASP A 224 46.86 -11.97 -6.16
N PRO A 225 46.28 -11.50 -5.04
CA PRO A 225 44.86 -11.64 -4.74
C PRO A 225 43.94 -11.29 -5.92
N SER A 226 42.94 -12.13 -6.17
CA SER A 226 42.03 -11.97 -7.30
C SER A 226 40.59 -12.32 -6.96
N LEU A 227 39.65 -11.56 -7.52
CA LEU A 227 38.22 -11.84 -7.40
C LEU A 227 37.85 -13.23 -7.95
N ILE A 228 38.65 -13.75 -8.90
CA ILE A 228 38.44 -15.04 -9.54
C ILE A 228 38.60 -16.19 -8.53
N GLU A 229 39.39 -16.02 -7.47
CA GLU A 229 39.52 -17.00 -6.39
C GLU A 229 38.17 -17.23 -5.70
N TYR A 230 37.41 -16.17 -5.45
CA TYR A 230 36.06 -16.28 -4.89
C TYR A 230 35.05 -16.87 -5.87
N TRP A 231 35.22 -16.64 -7.17
CA TRP A 231 34.36 -17.27 -8.19
C TRP A 231 34.60 -18.78 -8.27
N ILE A 232 35.86 -19.21 -8.17
CA ILE A 232 36.23 -20.63 -8.04
C ILE A 232 35.68 -21.20 -6.73
N MET A 233 35.85 -20.48 -5.62
CA MET A 233 35.33 -20.87 -4.31
C MET A 233 33.81 -21.10 -4.35
N GLY A 234 33.05 -20.28 -5.09
CA GLY A 234 31.61 -20.47 -5.26
C GLY A 234 31.24 -21.78 -5.94
N HIS A 235 32.00 -22.21 -6.96
CA HIS A 235 31.80 -23.51 -7.60
C HIS A 235 32.19 -24.68 -6.70
N ARG A 236 33.27 -24.53 -5.91
CA ARG A 236 33.66 -25.51 -4.89
C ARG A 236 32.57 -25.66 -3.83
N ALA A 237 32.07 -24.55 -3.30
CA ALA A 237 31.00 -24.52 -2.32
C ALA A 237 29.71 -25.16 -2.85
N GLY A 238 29.32 -24.84 -4.10
CA GLY A 238 28.18 -25.47 -4.77
C GLY A 238 28.33 -26.99 -4.92
N ALA A 239 29.53 -27.47 -5.27
CA ALA A 239 29.82 -28.90 -5.34
C ALA A 239 29.76 -29.59 -3.96
N LEU A 240 30.34 -28.99 -2.91
CA LEU A 240 30.25 -29.51 -1.54
C LEU A 240 28.79 -29.63 -1.08
N GLN A 241 27.98 -28.60 -1.34
CA GLN A 241 26.56 -28.60 -1.00
C GLN A 241 25.79 -29.69 -1.75
N ALA A 242 26.06 -29.89 -3.04
CA ALA A 242 25.44 -30.95 -3.84
C ALA A 242 25.82 -32.36 -3.35
N LEU A 243 27.00 -32.51 -2.73
CA LEU A 243 27.47 -33.74 -2.10
C LEU A 243 27.00 -33.89 -0.64
N GLY A 244 26.20 -32.95 -0.13
CA GLY A 244 25.64 -33.00 1.23
C GLY A 244 26.56 -32.44 2.34
N ARG A 245 27.74 -31.91 1.99
CA ARG A 245 28.70 -31.28 2.92
C ARG A 245 28.31 -29.83 3.20
N ASN A 246 27.13 -29.65 3.80
CA ASN A 246 26.48 -28.33 3.94
C ASN A 246 27.27 -27.36 4.81
N ALA A 247 27.83 -27.81 5.95
CA ALA A 247 28.59 -26.93 6.86
C ALA A 247 29.83 -26.33 6.17
N GLU A 248 30.59 -27.15 5.45
CA GLU A 248 31.75 -26.69 4.69
C GLU A 248 31.36 -25.75 3.54
N ALA A 249 30.29 -26.08 2.81
CA ALA A 249 29.77 -25.22 1.75
C ALA A 249 29.33 -23.86 2.30
N ALA A 250 28.59 -23.86 3.41
CA ALA A 250 28.09 -22.65 4.08
C ALA A 250 29.25 -21.76 4.58
N TYR A 251 30.30 -22.36 5.14
CA TYR A 251 31.52 -21.63 5.52
C TYR A 251 32.16 -20.95 4.30
N LEU A 252 32.34 -21.66 3.18
CA LEU A 252 32.89 -21.04 1.96
C LEU A 252 31.98 -19.92 1.42
N PHE A 253 30.66 -20.11 1.42
CA PHE A 253 29.73 -19.05 1.03
C PHE A 253 29.79 -17.84 1.97
N SER A 254 30.07 -18.02 3.26
CA SER A 254 30.22 -16.88 4.17
C SER A 254 31.47 -16.04 3.85
N ARG A 255 32.58 -16.69 3.47
CA ARG A 255 33.79 -15.99 3.02
C ARG A 255 33.53 -15.20 1.73
N ILE A 256 32.78 -15.76 0.78
CA ILE A 256 32.39 -15.07 -0.46
C ILE A 256 31.47 -13.89 -0.15
N PHE A 257 30.50 -14.08 0.75
CA PHE A 257 29.57 -13.03 1.16
C PHE A 257 30.29 -11.81 1.75
N GLU A 258 31.29 -12.03 2.61
CA GLU A 258 32.08 -10.94 3.17
C GLU A 258 32.92 -10.25 2.07
N ASN A 259 33.72 -11.04 1.33
CA ASN A 259 34.88 -10.52 0.60
C ASN A 259 34.64 -10.26 -0.90
N CYS A 260 33.54 -10.73 -1.50
CA CYS A 260 33.31 -10.63 -2.95
C CYS A 260 31.97 -9.96 -3.28
N PRO A 261 31.93 -8.62 -3.43
CA PRO A 261 30.71 -7.88 -3.78
C PRO A 261 29.96 -8.45 -4.98
N SER A 262 30.66 -8.78 -6.08
CA SER A 262 30.05 -9.34 -7.29
C SER A 262 29.42 -10.73 -7.14
N LYS A 263 29.76 -11.48 -6.08
CA LYS A 263 29.15 -12.80 -5.79
C LYS A 263 28.38 -12.85 -4.48
N ARG A 264 28.34 -11.75 -3.74
CA ARG A 264 27.71 -11.66 -2.41
C ARG A 264 26.26 -12.13 -2.40
N GLU A 265 25.45 -11.64 -3.33
CA GLU A 265 24.04 -12.03 -3.42
C GLU A 265 23.88 -13.52 -3.71
N THR A 266 24.66 -14.05 -4.66
CA THR A 266 24.62 -15.48 -4.98
C THR A 266 25.07 -16.35 -3.82
N ALA A 267 26.07 -15.89 -3.04
CA ALA A 267 26.53 -16.58 -1.85
C ALA A 267 25.47 -16.56 -0.74
N TYR A 268 24.82 -15.42 -0.51
CA TYR A 268 23.70 -15.31 0.43
C TYR A 268 22.56 -16.26 0.09
N ARG A 269 22.12 -16.29 -1.17
CA ARG A 269 21.05 -17.20 -1.63
C ARG A 269 21.44 -18.68 -1.59
N SER A 270 22.74 -18.98 -1.70
CA SER A 270 23.25 -20.36 -1.67
C SER A 270 23.57 -20.85 -0.26
N PHE A 271 23.76 -19.95 0.70
CA PHE A 271 24.02 -20.29 2.09
C PHE A 271 22.88 -21.15 2.66
N ARG A 272 23.22 -22.37 3.10
CA ARG A 272 22.24 -23.34 3.59
C ARG A 272 22.76 -24.10 4.80
N ILE A 273 22.13 -23.85 5.94
CA ILE A 273 22.28 -24.61 7.19
C ILE A 273 20.88 -25.06 7.61
N LYS A 274 20.72 -26.34 7.94
CA LYS A 274 19.40 -26.95 8.22
C LYS A 274 19.09 -27.12 9.70
N ASN A 275 20.11 -27.22 10.55
CA ASN A 275 19.96 -27.51 11.97
C ASN A 275 21.16 -26.99 12.78
N ASP A 276 21.03 -27.05 14.11
CA ASP A 276 22.05 -26.56 15.05
C ASP A 276 23.37 -27.32 14.98
N GLU A 277 23.34 -28.59 14.56
CA GLU A 277 24.55 -29.40 14.41
C GLU A 277 25.39 -28.92 13.23
N GLU A 278 24.78 -28.74 12.05
CA GLU A 278 25.43 -28.13 10.89
C GLU A 278 25.93 -26.70 11.22
N TRP A 279 25.17 -25.93 12.02
CA TRP A 279 25.58 -24.61 12.48
C TRP A 279 26.85 -24.64 13.32
N LYS A 280 26.91 -25.53 14.33
CA LYS A 280 28.10 -25.73 15.17
C LYS A 280 29.31 -26.18 14.35
N GLN A 281 29.11 -27.11 13.42
CA GLN A 281 30.17 -27.56 12.52
C GLN A 281 30.71 -26.39 11.66
N CYS A 282 29.83 -25.55 11.14
CA CYS A 282 30.22 -24.36 10.37
C CYS A 282 31.02 -23.36 11.22
N LEU A 283 30.59 -23.10 12.47
CA LEU A 283 31.32 -22.21 13.40
C LEU A 283 32.74 -22.69 13.71
N VAL A 284 32.97 -24.01 13.79
CA VAL A 284 34.30 -24.59 14.03
C VAL A 284 35.24 -24.37 12.85
N LEU A 285 34.72 -24.22 11.63
CA LEU A 285 35.52 -23.93 10.44
C LEU A 285 36.03 -22.47 10.40
N CYS A 286 35.41 -21.56 11.15
CA CYS A 286 35.80 -20.15 11.21
C CYS A 286 37.13 -19.96 11.95
N GLN A 287 38.03 -19.22 11.32
CA GLN A 287 39.39 -18.97 11.77
C GLN A 287 39.51 -17.78 12.72
N SER A 288 38.53 -16.87 12.73
CA SER A 288 38.51 -15.72 13.63
C SER A 288 37.09 -15.36 14.08
N ASP A 289 36.98 -14.55 15.12
CA ASP A 289 35.69 -14.03 15.61
C ASP A 289 34.97 -13.20 14.56
N ARG A 290 35.71 -12.47 13.71
CA ARG A 290 35.15 -11.76 12.56
C ARG A 290 34.45 -12.71 11.57
N GLU A 291 35.05 -13.87 11.29
CA GLU A 291 34.40 -14.85 10.41
C GLU A 291 33.13 -15.46 11.05
N ARG A 292 33.15 -15.66 12.37
CA ARG A 292 31.97 -16.11 13.13
C ARG A 292 30.87 -15.06 13.11
N ALA A 293 31.23 -13.78 13.29
CA ALA A 293 30.32 -12.65 13.20
C ALA A 293 29.62 -12.58 11.83
N VAL A 294 30.34 -12.84 10.73
CA VAL A 294 29.76 -12.91 9.38
C VAL A 294 28.68 -13.99 9.26
N LEU A 295 28.88 -15.17 9.88
CA LEU A 295 27.85 -16.21 9.87
C LEU A 295 26.57 -15.72 10.57
N TYR A 296 26.70 -15.12 11.75
CA TYR A 296 25.55 -14.55 12.46
C TYR A 296 24.88 -13.45 11.65
N ALA A 297 25.64 -12.60 10.96
CA ALA A 297 25.10 -11.59 10.06
C ALA A 297 24.27 -12.21 8.91
N ILE A 298 24.74 -13.28 8.28
CA ILE A 298 23.96 -13.99 7.25
C ILE A 298 22.67 -14.56 7.85
N ARG A 299 22.73 -15.17 9.03
CA ARG A 299 21.55 -15.74 9.69
C ARG A 299 20.54 -14.66 10.10
N ALA A 300 21.01 -13.51 10.56
CA ALA A 300 20.20 -12.35 10.95
C ALA A 300 19.34 -11.77 9.81
N ASN A 301 19.68 -12.10 8.58
CA ASN A 301 19.00 -11.64 7.38
C ASN A 301 17.92 -12.64 6.88
N MET A 302 17.82 -13.82 7.50
CA MET A 302 16.82 -14.84 7.15
C MET A 302 15.41 -14.51 7.72
N PRO A 303 14.31 -14.95 7.07
CA PRO A 303 12.94 -14.53 7.39
C PRO A 303 12.47 -14.69 8.84
N ASP A 304 12.94 -15.73 9.55
CA ASP A 304 12.52 -16.07 10.93
C ASP A 304 13.58 -15.75 11.99
N SER A 305 14.58 -14.95 11.64
CA SER A 305 15.68 -14.62 12.54
C SER A 305 15.27 -13.63 13.63
N LYS A 306 15.84 -13.80 14.83
CA LYS A 306 15.70 -12.86 15.95
C LYS A 306 16.85 -11.85 15.90
N LEU A 307 16.66 -10.75 15.17
CA LEU A 307 17.73 -9.79 14.85
C LEU A 307 18.51 -9.32 16.10
N LEU A 308 17.82 -8.95 17.17
CA LEU A 308 18.47 -8.52 18.42
C LEU A 308 19.41 -9.60 19.01
N VAL A 309 19.04 -10.87 18.91
CA VAL A 309 19.89 -11.98 19.38
C VAL A 309 21.14 -12.07 18.52
N GLU A 310 21.00 -11.96 17.20
CA GLU A 310 22.13 -12.02 16.28
C GLU A 310 23.04 -10.80 16.41
N MET A 311 22.49 -9.60 16.58
CA MET A 311 23.26 -8.39 16.84
C MET A 311 24.11 -8.52 18.10
N LYS A 312 23.57 -9.09 19.18
CA LYS A 312 24.35 -9.35 20.41
C LYS A 312 25.48 -10.35 20.17
N ASN A 313 25.22 -11.41 19.41
CA ASN A 313 26.26 -12.39 19.03
C ASN A 313 27.38 -11.72 18.20
N ILE A 314 27.00 -10.92 17.20
CA ILE A 314 27.93 -10.17 16.35
C ILE A 314 28.75 -9.20 17.19
N TYR A 315 28.11 -8.38 18.03
CA TYR A 315 28.78 -7.38 18.86
C TYR A 315 29.77 -8.01 19.86
N THR A 316 29.44 -9.18 20.41
CA THR A 316 30.34 -9.91 21.32
C THR A 316 31.61 -10.38 20.60
N LEU A 317 31.52 -10.71 19.31
CA LEU A 317 32.61 -11.28 18.51
C LEU A 317 33.42 -10.21 17.77
N ASP A 318 32.73 -9.21 17.23
CA ASP A 318 33.28 -8.11 16.45
C ASP A 318 32.44 -6.85 16.74
N PRO A 319 32.78 -6.10 17.81
CA PRO A 319 32.06 -4.90 18.20
C PRO A 319 32.00 -3.86 17.09
N THR A 320 33.02 -3.82 16.23
CA THR A 320 33.18 -2.85 15.12
C THR A 320 32.54 -3.32 13.81
N SER A 321 31.74 -4.38 13.85
CA SER A 321 31.25 -5.03 12.64
C SER A 321 30.31 -4.12 11.84
N PRO A 322 30.55 -3.92 10.53
CA PRO A 322 29.68 -3.08 9.68
C PRO A 322 28.25 -3.61 9.54
N PHE A 323 28.00 -4.88 9.90
CA PHE A 323 26.66 -5.47 9.86
C PHE A 323 25.72 -4.96 10.96
N LEU A 324 26.26 -4.46 12.08
CA LEU A 324 25.44 -4.05 13.21
C LEU A 324 24.53 -2.86 12.85
N GLU A 325 25.04 -1.88 12.13
CA GLU A 325 24.27 -0.71 11.68
C GLU A 325 23.14 -1.09 10.73
N LEU A 326 23.42 -2.00 9.79
CA LEU A 326 22.41 -2.54 8.88
C LEU A 326 21.27 -3.24 9.65
N LEU A 327 21.63 -4.13 10.58
CA LEU A 327 20.66 -4.88 11.36
C LEU A 327 19.87 -3.99 12.33
N LEU A 328 20.51 -2.94 12.86
CA LEU A 328 19.87 -1.94 13.72
C LEU A 328 18.74 -1.24 12.96
N ILE A 329 19.03 -0.72 11.77
CA ILE A 329 18.01 -0.05 10.94
C ILE A 329 16.89 -1.01 10.53
N GLN A 330 17.22 -2.25 10.18
CA GLN A 330 16.19 -3.25 9.87
C GLN A 330 15.26 -3.51 11.06
N GLU A 331 15.81 -3.68 12.25
CA GLU A 331 15.02 -3.94 13.45
C GLU A 331 14.20 -2.70 13.84
N MET A 332 14.78 -1.51 13.74
CA MET A 332 14.06 -0.25 13.93
C MET A 332 12.88 -0.11 12.97
N LYS A 333 13.04 -0.41 11.67
CA LYS A 333 11.93 -0.37 10.69
C LYS A 333 10.84 -1.40 11.02
N LYS A 334 11.22 -2.60 11.47
CA LYS A 334 10.26 -3.62 11.93
C LYS A 334 9.47 -3.15 13.15
N LEU A 335 10.10 -2.41 14.06
CA LEU A 335 9.47 -1.84 15.25
C LEU A 335 8.63 -0.60 14.95
N GLU A 336 9.11 0.29 14.05
CA GLU A 336 8.38 1.46 13.57
C GLU A 336 7.03 1.05 13.00
N ARG A 337 7.03 0.07 12.07
CA ARG A 337 5.81 -0.50 11.49
C ARG A 337 4.83 -1.02 12.56
N GLN A 338 5.33 -1.45 13.71
CA GLN A 338 4.51 -2.03 14.77
C GLN A 338 4.01 -1.03 15.80
N LEU A 339 4.80 -0.02 16.13
CA LEU A 339 4.59 0.80 17.32
C LEU A 339 4.34 2.27 17.01
N LEU A 340 4.84 2.79 15.89
CA LEU A 340 4.70 4.19 15.55
C LEU A 340 3.22 4.56 15.37
N GLY A 341 2.78 5.57 16.12
CA GLY A 341 1.40 6.07 16.08
C GLY A 341 0.35 5.06 16.56
N LEU A 342 0.73 3.99 17.28
CA LEU A 342 -0.20 2.97 17.77
C LEU A 342 -1.36 3.54 18.62
N GLY A 343 -1.14 4.68 19.26
CA GLY A 343 -2.16 5.37 20.06
C GLY A 343 -3.26 6.03 19.22
N PHE A 344 -2.99 6.41 17.97
CA PHE A 344 -3.85 7.31 17.20
C PHE A 344 -4.12 6.89 15.74
N ASN A 345 -3.41 5.89 15.22
CA ASN A 345 -3.66 5.36 13.88
C ASN A 345 -5.09 4.80 13.75
N ASP A 346 -5.87 5.40 12.84
CA ASP A 346 -7.29 5.09 12.65
C ASP A 346 -7.53 3.69 12.02
N LYS A 347 -6.51 3.10 11.39
CA LYS A 347 -6.52 1.75 10.81
C LYS A 347 -5.94 0.69 11.74
N ARG A 348 -5.60 1.01 12.99
CA ARG A 348 -4.98 0.04 13.94
C ARG A 348 -5.77 -1.26 14.07
N ALA A 349 -7.09 -1.19 14.21
CA ALA A 349 -7.94 -2.39 14.35
C ALA A 349 -7.84 -3.29 13.11
N ARG A 350 -7.85 -2.69 11.92
CA ARG A 350 -7.66 -3.38 10.64
C ARG A 350 -6.26 -3.99 10.55
N ASN A 351 -5.23 -3.22 10.88
CA ASN A 351 -3.84 -3.70 10.87
C ASN A 351 -3.66 -4.90 11.82
N LYS A 352 -4.30 -4.88 12.99
CA LYS A 352 -4.29 -5.99 13.93
C LYS A 352 -4.98 -7.22 13.35
N ALA A 353 -6.15 -7.05 12.75
CA ALA A 353 -6.95 -8.14 12.19
C ALA A 353 -6.27 -8.86 11.00
N TYR A 354 -5.68 -8.10 10.07
CA TYR A 354 -5.11 -8.66 8.83
C TYR A 354 -3.62 -8.98 8.91
N TYR A 355 -2.85 -8.27 9.74
CA TYR A 355 -1.39 -8.38 9.78
C TYR A 355 -0.83 -8.76 11.15
N ASN A 356 -1.68 -8.92 12.17
CA ASN A 356 -1.27 -9.11 13.56
C ASN A 356 -0.28 -8.01 14.03
N ILE A 357 -0.53 -6.76 13.64
CA ILE A 357 0.28 -5.60 14.01
C ILE A 357 -0.47 -4.74 15.04
N PRO A 358 0.13 -4.40 16.20
CA PRO A 358 1.42 -4.86 16.69
C PRO A 358 1.40 -6.35 17.04
N GLY A 359 2.54 -7.01 16.85
CA GLY A 359 2.78 -8.35 17.32
C GLY A 359 2.81 -8.40 18.86
N PRO A 360 2.56 -9.57 19.46
CA PRO A 360 2.52 -9.72 20.93
C PRO A 360 3.86 -9.40 21.61
N ASP A 361 4.98 -9.54 20.90
CA ASP A 361 6.34 -9.34 21.39
C ASP A 361 6.93 -7.95 21.06
N ALA A 362 6.18 -7.08 20.36
CA ALA A 362 6.67 -5.78 19.89
C ALA A 362 7.22 -4.91 21.04
N GLY A 363 6.50 -4.87 22.16
CA GLY A 363 6.91 -4.12 23.35
C GLY A 363 8.20 -4.65 23.99
N ALA A 364 8.34 -5.98 24.09
CA ALA A 364 9.55 -6.59 24.63
C ALA A 364 10.76 -6.38 23.69
N ARG A 365 10.53 -6.38 22.37
CA ARG A 365 11.57 -6.14 21.36
C ARG A 365 12.09 -4.72 21.37
N VAL A 366 11.22 -3.70 21.46
CA VAL A 366 11.69 -2.31 21.52
C VAL A 366 12.51 -2.06 22.80
N VAL A 367 12.07 -2.59 23.94
CA VAL A 367 12.83 -2.48 25.21
C VAL A 367 14.17 -3.19 25.11
N GLY A 368 14.20 -4.41 24.56
CA GLY A 368 15.44 -5.16 24.38
C GLY A 368 16.43 -4.48 23.44
N LEU A 369 15.94 -3.85 22.37
CA LEU A 369 16.79 -3.11 21.44
C LEU A 369 17.30 -1.80 22.07
N GLN A 370 16.46 -1.07 22.81
CA GLN A 370 16.89 0.13 23.56
C GLN A 370 18.00 -0.18 24.55
N GLN A 371 17.88 -1.27 25.31
CA GLN A 371 18.91 -1.73 26.24
C GLN A 371 20.22 -2.03 25.51
N PHE A 372 20.14 -2.69 24.35
CA PHE A 372 21.33 -3.00 23.55
C PHE A 372 21.97 -1.74 22.95
N VAL A 373 21.20 -0.81 22.39
CA VAL A 373 21.73 0.47 21.89
C VAL A 373 22.38 1.28 23.02
N THR A 374 21.76 1.31 24.20
CA THR A 374 22.33 1.99 25.38
C THR A 374 23.64 1.33 25.82
N GLN A 375 23.71 0.00 25.80
CA GLN A 375 24.93 -0.75 26.08
C GLN A 375 26.06 -0.37 25.11
N VAL A 376 25.78 -0.41 23.79
CA VAL A 376 26.77 -0.08 22.74
C VAL A 376 27.32 1.34 22.92
N LEU A 377 26.44 2.31 23.19
CA LEU A 377 26.83 3.71 23.44
C LEU A 377 27.60 3.90 24.76
N ALA A 378 27.33 3.10 25.78
CA ALA A 378 28.03 3.17 27.06
C ALA A 378 29.44 2.56 27.00
N GLU A 379 29.62 1.50 26.21
CA GLU A 379 30.91 0.83 26.03
C GLU A 379 31.85 1.60 25.10
N GLY A 380 31.32 2.38 24.15
CA GLY A 380 32.11 3.31 23.31
C GLY A 380 33.12 2.62 22.39
N LEU A 381 32.86 1.36 22.02
CA LEU A 381 33.77 0.54 21.20
C LEU A 381 33.65 0.83 19.68
N MET A 382 32.60 1.54 19.26
CA MET A 382 32.33 1.82 17.85
C MET A 382 33.09 3.07 17.37
N PRO A 383 33.68 3.06 16.16
CA PRO A 383 34.35 4.24 15.61
C PRO A 383 33.40 5.41 15.32
N ASP A 384 32.16 5.12 14.91
CA ASP A 384 31.12 6.12 14.64
C ASP A 384 29.84 5.74 15.41
N GLU A 385 29.42 6.63 16.31
CA GLU A 385 28.22 6.45 17.14
C GLU A 385 27.02 7.25 16.61
N SER A 386 27.18 7.99 15.52
CA SER A 386 26.17 8.93 15.01
C SER A 386 24.82 8.25 14.77
N LEU A 387 24.84 7.12 14.07
CA LEU A 387 23.64 6.32 13.81
C LEU A 387 23.02 5.75 15.10
N TRP A 388 23.86 5.31 16.05
CA TRP A 388 23.42 4.71 17.30
C TRP A 388 22.76 5.74 18.23
N ARG A 389 23.26 6.98 18.26
CA ARG A 389 22.66 8.09 19.01
C ARG A 389 21.30 8.48 18.44
N LEU A 390 21.20 8.56 17.11
CA LEU A 390 19.94 8.78 16.40
C LEU A 390 18.94 7.64 16.67
N ALA A 391 19.41 6.39 16.60
CA ALA A 391 18.60 5.21 16.91
C ALA A 391 18.08 5.24 18.35
N ASN A 392 18.90 5.63 19.32
CA ASN A 392 18.52 5.72 20.73
C ASN A 392 17.31 6.65 20.92
N GLY A 393 17.38 7.87 20.36
CA GLY A 393 16.28 8.83 20.45
C GLY A 393 15.00 8.35 19.76
N TYR A 394 15.12 7.75 18.58
CA TYR A 394 13.97 7.24 17.86
C TYR A 394 13.30 6.04 18.54
N LEU A 395 14.10 5.16 19.16
CA LEU A 395 13.55 4.03 19.91
C LEU A 395 12.73 4.50 21.13
N TYR A 396 13.18 5.54 21.85
CA TYR A 396 12.35 6.17 22.88
C TYR A 396 11.05 6.76 22.31
N LEU A 397 11.13 7.39 21.14
CA LEU A 397 9.97 7.96 20.46
C LEU A 397 8.93 6.88 20.14
N ILE A 398 9.31 5.81 19.45
CA ILE A 398 8.36 4.74 19.06
C ILE A 398 7.86 3.94 20.28
N ALA A 399 8.61 3.92 21.38
CA ALA A 399 8.16 3.37 22.66
C ALA A 399 7.17 4.29 23.40
N GLY A 400 6.94 5.52 22.93
CA GLY A 400 6.04 6.50 23.54
C GLY A 400 6.66 7.32 24.68
N ASN A 401 7.97 7.22 24.91
CA ASN A 401 8.69 8.00 25.92
C ASN A 401 9.24 9.29 25.31
N TYR A 402 8.38 10.29 25.14
CA TYR A 402 8.72 11.53 24.44
C TYR A 402 9.73 12.41 25.20
N VAL A 403 9.80 12.29 26.53
CA VAL A 403 10.76 13.07 27.35
C VAL A 403 12.18 12.58 27.10
N ASP A 404 12.40 11.27 27.17
CA ASP A 404 13.73 10.71 26.96
C ASP A 404 14.11 10.68 25.48
N ALA A 405 13.13 10.55 24.58
CA ALA A 405 13.35 10.76 23.15
C ALA A 405 13.92 12.15 22.86
N ARG A 406 13.32 13.21 23.44
CA ARG A 406 13.78 14.59 23.26
C ARG A 406 15.23 14.77 23.73
N LYS A 407 15.56 14.26 24.91
CA LYS A 407 16.93 14.33 25.44
C LYS A 407 17.91 13.61 24.52
N ALA A 408 17.59 12.38 24.11
CA ALA A 408 18.47 11.56 23.28
C ALA A 408 18.68 12.14 21.87
N LEU A 409 17.63 12.70 21.24
CA LEU A 409 17.77 13.39 19.94
C LEU A 409 18.58 14.69 20.07
N GLN A 410 18.43 15.44 21.17
CA GLN A 410 19.28 16.61 21.44
C GLN A 410 20.76 16.25 21.60
N GLU A 411 21.08 15.11 22.21
CA GLU A 411 22.46 14.60 22.26
C GLU A 411 22.95 14.18 20.87
N ALA A 412 22.09 13.61 20.02
CA ALA A 412 22.45 13.27 18.64
C ALA A 412 22.81 14.51 17.79
N HIS A 413 22.13 15.66 18.01
CA HIS A 413 22.47 16.93 17.35
C HIS A 413 23.86 17.48 17.68
N ARG A 414 24.45 17.05 18.81
CA ARG A 414 25.79 17.51 19.23
C ARG A 414 26.93 16.80 18.50
N VAL A 415 26.64 15.68 17.83
CA VAL A 415 27.62 14.92 17.07
C VAL A 415 27.65 15.41 15.63
N ASN A 416 28.84 15.53 15.05
CA ASN A 416 28.98 15.89 13.65
C ASN A 416 28.56 14.72 12.77
N THR A 417 27.42 14.85 12.09
CA THR A 417 26.89 13.81 11.21
C THR A 417 26.91 14.24 9.75
N ASP A 418 26.81 13.29 8.82
CA ASP A 418 26.62 13.62 7.42
C ASP A 418 25.25 14.28 7.14
N LYS A 419 25.07 14.76 5.90
CA LYS A 419 23.85 15.45 5.47
C LYS A 419 22.59 14.56 5.56
N LEU A 420 22.70 13.27 5.28
CA LEU A 420 21.56 12.34 5.29
C LEU A 420 21.11 12.04 6.72
N LEU A 421 22.05 11.80 7.63
CA LEU A 421 21.77 11.63 9.05
C LEU A 421 21.20 12.89 9.69
N LYS A 422 21.68 14.07 9.28
CA LYS A 422 21.13 15.35 9.74
C LYS A 422 19.67 15.52 9.33
N GLU A 423 19.35 15.23 8.06
CA GLU A 423 17.96 15.26 7.59
C GLU A 423 17.09 14.23 8.35
N GLN A 424 17.60 13.01 8.54
CA GLN A 424 16.87 11.97 9.29
C GLN A 424 16.57 12.39 10.73
N LEU A 425 17.50 13.12 11.36
CA LEU A 425 17.34 13.68 12.70
C LEU A 425 16.26 14.78 12.74
N GLU A 426 16.26 15.69 11.76
CA GLU A 426 15.22 16.72 11.61
C GLU A 426 13.82 16.10 11.41
N VAL A 427 13.73 15.02 10.62
CA VAL A 427 12.50 14.24 10.46
C VAL A 427 12.04 13.67 11.80
N PHE A 428 12.95 13.07 12.59
CA PHE A 428 12.60 12.50 13.88
C PHE A 428 12.16 13.55 14.91
N ASP A 429 12.74 14.75 14.87
CA ASP A 429 12.27 15.87 15.68
C ASP A 429 10.84 16.28 15.32
N LEU A 430 10.52 16.32 14.02
CA LEU A 430 9.17 16.64 13.57
C LEU A 430 8.16 15.56 13.98
N VAL A 431 8.52 14.27 13.84
CA VAL A 431 7.70 13.15 14.32
C VAL A 431 7.50 13.23 15.84
N LEU A 432 8.56 13.53 16.60
CA LEU A 432 8.50 13.68 18.06
C LEU A 432 7.56 14.82 18.44
N LYS A 433 7.71 15.97 17.78
CA LYS A 433 6.90 17.17 18.01
C LYS A 433 5.41 16.86 17.84
N ILE A 434 5.02 16.32 16.69
CA ILE A 434 3.62 15.96 16.39
C ILE A 434 3.10 14.90 17.37
N SER A 435 3.89 13.85 17.65
CA SER A 435 3.52 12.80 18.60
C SER A 435 3.26 13.33 20.01
N SER A 436 4.02 14.35 20.41
CA SER A 436 4.04 14.90 21.77
C SER A 436 2.87 15.83 22.09
N TYR A 437 2.05 16.23 21.11
CA TYR A 437 0.86 17.04 21.39
C TYR A 437 -0.12 16.29 22.31
N GLN A 438 -0.57 16.96 23.37
CA GLN A 438 -1.48 16.40 24.38
C GLN A 438 -2.76 17.23 24.52
N THR A 439 -2.69 18.54 24.27
CA THR A 439 -3.78 19.50 24.47
C THR A 439 -4.01 20.32 23.22
N VAL A 440 -5.27 20.56 22.90
CA VAL A 440 -5.68 21.47 21.82
C VAL A 440 -5.53 22.90 22.34
N THR A 441 -4.70 23.69 21.66
CA THR A 441 -4.45 25.10 21.98
C THR A 441 -4.23 25.87 20.69
N ASP A 442 -4.54 27.17 20.67
CA ASP A 442 -4.31 28.02 19.51
C ASP A 442 -2.83 28.02 19.09
N SER A 443 -1.91 27.94 20.06
CA SER A 443 -0.47 27.83 19.78
C SER A 443 -0.14 26.55 19.01
N MET A 444 -0.71 25.41 19.41
CA MET A 444 -0.51 24.14 18.72
C MET A 444 -1.11 24.18 17.32
N GLU A 445 -2.34 24.69 17.17
CA GLU A 445 -3.00 24.76 15.87
C GLU A 445 -2.27 25.71 14.91
N ASN A 446 -1.80 26.86 15.39
CA ASN A 446 -0.98 27.78 14.59
C ASN A 446 0.36 27.16 14.18
N GLU A 447 0.98 26.40 15.09
CA GLU A 447 2.23 25.69 14.82
C GLU A 447 2.05 24.57 13.79
N VAL A 448 0.98 23.77 13.90
CA VAL A 448 0.67 22.74 12.89
C VAL A 448 0.33 23.38 11.54
N GLY A 449 -0.46 24.45 11.54
CA GLY A 449 -0.74 25.21 10.32
C GLY A 449 0.55 25.71 9.64
N TYR A 450 1.51 26.21 10.44
CA TYR A 450 2.82 26.63 9.92
C TYR A 450 3.61 25.47 9.33
N ILE A 451 3.68 24.33 10.04
CA ILE A 451 4.36 23.12 9.58
C ILE A 451 3.79 22.68 8.22
N ARG A 452 2.45 22.62 8.11
CA ARG A 452 1.77 22.24 6.87
C ARG A 452 2.03 23.21 5.72
N GLU A 453 2.28 24.47 5.97
CA GLU A 453 2.50 25.43 4.87
C GLU A 453 3.96 25.55 4.44
N TYR A 454 4.90 25.43 5.39
CA TYR A 454 6.28 25.87 5.15
C TYR A 454 7.35 24.84 5.47
N ASP A 455 7.05 23.75 6.18
CA ASP A 455 8.08 22.75 6.48
C ASP A 455 8.36 21.89 5.23
N PRO A 456 9.58 21.92 4.68
CA PRO A 456 9.90 21.18 3.46
C PRO A 456 9.93 19.66 3.68
N LEU A 457 10.18 19.20 4.91
CA LEU A 457 10.21 17.76 5.22
C LEU A 457 8.79 17.20 5.29
N TYR A 458 7.80 18.01 5.66
CA TYR A 458 6.40 17.61 5.75
C TYR A 458 5.86 17.02 4.44
N TYR A 459 6.18 17.64 3.30
CA TYR A 459 5.77 17.13 1.98
C TYR A 459 6.77 16.17 1.35
N LYS A 460 8.04 16.22 1.77
CA LYS A 460 9.06 15.28 1.31
C LYS A 460 8.80 13.86 1.81
N TYR A 461 8.27 13.72 3.03
CA TYR A 461 7.88 12.45 3.62
C TYR A 461 6.34 12.34 3.62
N GLU A 462 5.79 11.66 2.62
CA GLU A 462 4.35 11.59 2.33
C GLU A 462 3.48 11.21 3.53
N ASP A 463 4.02 10.39 4.45
CA ASP A 463 3.31 9.91 5.63
C ASP A 463 3.00 11.01 6.66
N PHE A 464 3.66 12.17 6.63
CA PHE A 464 3.42 13.24 7.60
C PHE A 464 1.98 13.76 7.57
N THR A 465 1.35 13.78 6.40
CA THR A 465 -0.05 14.25 6.28
C THR A 465 -0.97 13.35 7.10
N ASN A 466 -1.01 12.05 6.77
CA ASN A 466 -1.84 11.09 7.50
C ASN A 466 -1.44 10.98 8.98
N PHE A 467 -0.14 11.04 9.30
CA PHE A 467 0.36 10.98 10.67
C PHE A 467 -0.14 12.14 11.53
N THR A 468 -0.08 13.35 10.99
CA THR A 468 -0.53 14.58 11.67
C THR A 468 -2.04 14.57 11.79
N ASP A 469 -2.76 14.24 10.72
CA ASP A 469 -4.21 14.23 10.67
C ASP A 469 -4.79 13.19 11.65
N ASP A 470 -4.25 11.97 11.70
CA ASP A 470 -4.66 10.95 12.67
C ASP A 470 -4.43 11.38 14.12
N LYS A 471 -3.24 11.96 14.39
CA LYS A 471 -2.89 12.47 15.72
C LYS A 471 -3.82 13.61 16.15
N LEU A 472 -4.08 14.55 15.27
CA LEU A 472 -4.99 15.67 15.55
C LEU A 472 -6.43 15.19 15.69
N ALA A 473 -6.90 14.27 14.85
CA ALA A 473 -8.23 13.70 14.95
C ALA A 473 -8.44 13.01 16.30
N GLN A 474 -7.43 12.28 16.80
CA GLN A 474 -7.48 11.71 18.15
C GLN A 474 -7.65 12.80 19.21
N LEU A 475 -6.82 13.85 19.18
CA LEU A 475 -6.84 14.94 20.16
C LEU A 475 -8.17 15.71 20.13
N PHE A 476 -8.63 16.08 18.94
CA PHE A 476 -9.88 16.79 18.73
C PHE A 476 -11.09 15.97 19.24
N ARG A 477 -11.15 14.65 18.95
CA ARG A 477 -12.21 13.79 19.50
C ARG A 477 -12.18 13.73 21.04
N GLN A 478 -11.00 13.61 21.63
CA GLN A 478 -10.85 13.50 23.09
C GLN A 478 -11.23 14.80 23.82
N GLN A 479 -11.10 15.95 23.16
CA GLN A 479 -11.32 17.28 23.76
C GLN A 479 -12.59 17.97 23.29
N GLY A 480 -13.45 17.28 22.53
CA GLY A 480 -14.79 17.77 22.19
C GLY A 480 -14.87 18.67 20.96
N TYR A 481 -14.00 18.45 19.97
CA TYR A 481 -13.97 19.15 18.68
C TYR A 481 -14.34 18.21 17.51
N PRO A 482 -15.58 17.69 17.44
CA PRO A 482 -16.00 16.70 16.45
C PRO A 482 -15.86 17.15 14.99
N GLY A 483 -16.07 18.43 14.68
CA GLY A 483 -15.93 19.04 13.37
C GLY A 483 -14.49 19.13 12.90
N LYS A 484 -13.58 19.63 13.74
CA LYS A 484 -12.13 19.59 13.45
C LYS A 484 -11.66 18.15 13.28
N ALA A 485 -12.06 17.24 14.17
CA ALA A 485 -11.72 15.82 14.08
C ALA A 485 -12.21 15.14 12.79
N PHE A 486 -13.41 15.52 12.34
CA PHE A 486 -13.98 15.02 11.09
C PHE A 486 -13.14 15.47 9.90
N LEU A 487 -12.79 16.76 9.82
CA LEU A 487 -12.03 17.32 8.70
C LEU A 487 -10.58 16.84 8.60
N MET A 488 -10.02 16.27 9.68
CA MET A 488 -8.72 15.58 9.60
C MET A 488 -8.78 14.31 8.75
N ASN A 489 -9.90 13.57 8.76
CA ASN A 489 -10.00 12.26 8.10
C ASN A 489 -10.90 12.25 6.87
N TYR A 490 -11.76 13.26 6.73
CA TYR A 490 -12.84 13.28 5.76
C TYR A 490 -13.02 14.69 5.18
N SER A 491 -13.37 14.77 3.90
CA SER A 491 -13.82 16.02 3.31
C SER A 491 -15.24 16.36 3.78
N LEU A 492 -15.61 17.66 3.72
CA LEU A 492 -16.99 18.12 3.99
C LEU A 492 -18.04 17.34 3.17
N GLY A 493 -17.72 16.95 1.93
CA GLY A 493 -18.61 16.17 1.08
C GLY A 493 -19.00 14.81 1.66
N SER A 494 -18.15 14.21 2.52
CA SER A 494 -18.43 12.93 3.18
C SER A 494 -19.49 13.03 4.28
N LEU A 495 -19.82 14.26 4.72
CA LEU A 495 -20.86 14.55 5.72
C LEU A 495 -22.26 14.65 5.08
N ARG A 496 -22.32 15.04 3.79
CA ARG A 496 -23.59 15.33 3.09
C ARG A 496 -24.61 14.18 3.14
N PRO A 497 -24.25 12.90 2.95
CA PRO A 497 -25.24 11.81 2.94
C PRO A 497 -25.88 11.54 4.29
N ASN A 498 -25.22 11.87 5.40
CA ASN A 498 -25.80 11.77 6.74
C ASN A 498 -25.23 12.89 7.62
N PRO A 499 -25.77 14.12 7.51
CA PRO A 499 -25.27 15.26 8.25
C PRO A 499 -25.37 15.06 9.75
N GLN A 500 -24.30 15.39 10.48
CA GLN A 500 -24.25 15.33 11.94
C GLN A 500 -24.37 16.75 12.51
N PRO A 501 -25.42 17.08 13.29
CA PRO A 501 -25.65 18.42 13.80
C PRO A 501 -24.45 19.00 14.57
N GLU A 502 -23.82 18.22 15.43
CA GLU A 502 -22.70 18.65 16.28
C GLU A 502 -21.47 19.05 15.45
N ILE A 503 -21.20 18.29 14.38
CA ILE A 503 -20.12 18.59 13.43
C ILE A 503 -20.44 19.88 12.67
N MET A 504 -21.65 20.00 12.15
CA MET A 504 -22.05 21.19 11.39
C MET A 504 -22.01 22.46 12.25
N ASP A 505 -22.52 22.38 13.48
CA ASP A 505 -22.59 23.54 14.39
C ASP A 505 -21.21 24.04 14.81
N GLU A 506 -20.27 23.14 15.09
CA GLU A 506 -18.88 23.54 15.35
C GLU A 506 -18.24 24.18 14.11
N LEU A 507 -18.37 23.57 12.93
CA LEU A 507 -17.77 24.10 11.71
C LEU A 507 -18.38 25.45 11.28
N ILE A 508 -19.68 25.66 11.53
CA ILE A 508 -20.33 26.96 11.33
C ILE A 508 -19.77 27.98 12.31
N ALA A 509 -19.60 27.61 13.59
CA ALA A 509 -19.02 28.50 14.59
C ALA A 509 -17.59 28.93 14.21
N ILE A 510 -16.75 28.00 13.75
CA ILE A 510 -15.39 28.29 13.25
C ILE A 510 -15.45 29.24 12.05
N CYS A 511 -16.33 29.00 11.08
CA CYS A 511 -16.48 29.89 9.92
C CYS A 511 -16.82 31.34 10.30
N LEU A 512 -17.59 31.52 11.37
CA LEU A 512 -18.04 32.82 11.87
C LEU A 512 -17.04 33.48 12.83
N ASP A 513 -16.03 32.75 13.30
CA ASP A 513 -14.99 33.30 14.17
C ASP A 513 -14.03 34.19 13.36
N THR A 514 -13.77 35.38 13.88
CA THR A 514 -12.82 36.34 13.30
C THR A 514 -11.38 36.10 13.77
N ASN A 515 -11.18 35.31 14.83
CA ASN A 515 -9.87 35.02 15.42
C ASN A 515 -9.46 33.56 15.20
N ARG A 516 -9.69 33.04 13.99
CA ARG A 516 -9.31 31.67 13.64
C ARG A 516 -7.82 31.43 13.78
N THR A 517 -7.48 30.20 14.16
CA THR A 517 -6.11 29.71 14.06
C THR A 517 -5.76 29.42 12.61
N ARG A 518 -4.46 29.36 12.33
CA ARG A 518 -3.96 29.04 10.99
C ARG A 518 -4.44 27.68 10.48
N LEU A 519 -4.54 26.69 11.37
CA LEU A 519 -5.10 25.38 11.01
C LEU A 519 -6.59 25.49 10.68
N GLU A 520 -7.36 26.26 11.45
CA GLU A 520 -8.77 26.49 11.15
C GLU A 520 -8.98 27.16 9.80
N ASP A 521 -8.19 28.19 9.46
CA ASP A 521 -8.22 28.81 8.13
C ASP A 521 -7.99 27.76 7.03
N GLN A 522 -6.99 26.89 7.18
CA GLN A 522 -6.75 25.80 6.23
C GLN A 522 -7.92 24.81 6.13
N LEU A 523 -8.65 24.57 7.23
CA LEU A 523 -9.77 23.64 7.26
C LEU A 523 -11.03 24.20 6.57
N VAL A 524 -11.28 25.50 6.69
CA VAL A 524 -12.53 26.12 6.19
C VAL A 524 -12.37 26.94 4.90
N MET A 525 -11.16 27.10 4.36
CA MET A 525 -10.90 27.88 3.12
C MET A 525 -10.68 27.07 1.83
N GLN A 526 -10.78 25.73 1.84
CA GLN A 526 -10.55 24.94 0.62
C GLN A 526 -11.73 25.00 -0.39
N GLY A 527 -11.58 25.81 -1.45
CA GLY A 527 -12.14 25.59 -2.80
C GLY A 527 -13.67 25.69 -3.02
N ASP A 528 -14.11 26.87 -3.47
CA ASP A 528 -15.36 27.24 -4.19
C ASP A 528 -16.70 27.29 -3.42
N SER A 529 -17.43 28.41 -3.58
CA SER A 529 -18.71 28.81 -2.93
C SER A 529 -18.69 28.68 -1.39
N THR A 530 -18.81 29.81 -0.67
CA THR A 530 -18.32 29.95 0.72
C THR A 530 -18.62 28.70 1.58
N PHE A 531 -17.59 28.11 2.19
CA PHE A 531 -17.68 26.87 2.98
C PHE A 531 -18.82 26.92 4.03
N LEU A 532 -19.04 28.13 4.57
CA LEU A 532 -20.18 28.47 5.42
C LEU A 532 -21.53 28.23 4.72
N ASN A 533 -21.72 28.72 3.49
CA ASN A 533 -22.97 28.50 2.74
C ASN A 533 -23.24 27.00 2.53
N GLN A 534 -22.21 26.19 2.25
CA GLN A 534 -22.37 24.74 2.13
C GLN A 534 -22.83 24.08 3.43
N LEU A 535 -22.31 24.52 4.58
CA LEU A 535 -22.74 24.04 5.90
C LEU A 535 -24.16 24.48 6.24
N LEU A 536 -24.50 25.74 5.93
CA LEU A 536 -25.84 26.28 6.15
C LEU A 536 -26.89 25.57 5.27
N ASP A 537 -26.56 25.28 4.01
CA ASP A 537 -27.41 24.47 3.13
C ASP A 537 -27.60 23.06 3.68
N MET A 538 -26.50 22.41 4.11
CA MET A 538 -26.55 21.07 4.70
C MET A 538 -27.41 21.01 5.96
N ARG A 539 -27.28 22.02 6.83
CA ARG A 539 -28.10 22.16 8.03
C ARG A 539 -29.57 22.41 7.68
N ALA A 540 -29.85 23.26 6.70
CA ALA A 540 -31.22 23.51 6.24
C ALA A 540 -31.85 22.24 5.66
N THR A 541 -31.15 21.50 4.80
CA THR A 541 -31.61 20.22 4.25
C THR A 541 -31.85 19.17 5.34
N TYR A 542 -30.98 19.08 6.34
CA TYR A 542 -31.19 18.21 7.50
C TYR A 542 -32.50 18.55 8.24
N LEU A 543 -32.74 19.84 8.51
CA LEU A 543 -33.96 20.34 9.15
C LEU A 543 -35.22 20.09 8.29
N MET A 544 -35.10 20.22 6.96
CA MET A 544 -36.18 19.88 6.02
C MET A 544 -36.56 18.40 6.10
N GLY A 545 -35.58 17.49 6.19
CA GLY A 545 -35.83 16.06 6.39
C GLY A 545 -36.57 15.74 7.69
N GLN A 546 -36.43 16.59 8.71
CA GLN A 546 -37.18 16.53 9.97
C GLN A 546 -38.53 17.29 9.94
N PHE A 547 -38.92 17.81 8.77
CA PHE A 547 -40.10 18.67 8.57
C PHE A 547 -40.11 19.94 9.45
N GLN A 548 -38.93 20.45 9.83
CA GLN A 548 -38.74 21.69 10.58
C GLN A 548 -38.51 22.86 9.62
N PHE A 549 -39.51 23.19 8.80
CA PHE A 549 -39.37 24.11 7.66
C PHE A 549 -39.07 25.55 8.08
N GLU A 550 -39.63 26.04 9.18
CA GLU A 550 -39.34 27.36 9.72
C GLU A 550 -37.85 27.46 10.12
N ALA A 551 -37.34 26.46 10.86
CA ALA A 551 -35.94 26.43 11.27
C ALA A 551 -34.98 26.28 10.08
N ALA A 552 -35.38 25.51 9.06
CA ALA A 552 -34.63 25.39 7.82
C ALA A 552 -34.53 26.74 7.08
N LEU A 553 -35.65 27.47 6.98
CA LEU A 553 -35.68 28.79 6.33
C LEU A 553 -34.84 29.81 7.10
N GLU A 554 -34.96 29.85 8.44
CA GLU A 554 -34.13 30.73 9.26
C GLU A 554 -32.62 30.40 9.16
N THR A 555 -32.28 29.14 8.89
CA THR A 555 -30.90 28.73 8.61
C THR A 555 -30.43 29.28 7.26
N LEU A 556 -31.23 29.15 6.20
CA LEU A 556 -30.89 29.69 4.88
C LEU A 556 -30.84 31.23 4.85
N LYS A 557 -31.60 31.92 5.68
CA LYS A 557 -31.53 33.39 5.79
C LYS A 557 -30.19 33.91 6.32
N LYS A 558 -29.33 33.04 6.84
CA LYS A 558 -27.96 33.39 7.26
C LYS A 558 -26.98 33.51 6.09
N MET A 559 -27.36 33.07 4.89
CA MET A 559 -26.65 33.35 3.65
C MET A 559 -27.45 34.36 2.81
N ASP A 560 -26.77 35.12 1.96
CA ASP A 560 -27.43 36.05 1.05
C ASP A 560 -28.40 35.30 0.13
N ARG A 561 -29.57 35.91 -0.14
CA ARG A 561 -30.63 35.27 -0.94
C ARG A 561 -30.15 34.82 -2.33
N VAL A 562 -29.21 35.55 -2.93
CA VAL A 562 -28.62 35.21 -4.24
C VAL A 562 -27.83 33.89 -4.18
N GLU A 563 -27.27 33.56 -3.03
CA GLU A 563 -26.50 32.31 -2.82
C GLU A 563 -27.41 31.07 -2.78
N TRP A 564 -28.72 31.22 -2.58
CA TRP A 564 -29.66 30.10 -2.55
C TRP A 564 -29.71 29.36 -3.90
N ASP A 565 -29.46 30.07 -5.00
CA ASP A 565 -29.46 29.51 -6.35
C ASP A 565 -28.31 28.50 -6.58
N ASN A 566 -27.25 28.57 -5.74
CA ASN A 566 -26.11 27.66 -5.81
C ASN A 566 -26.44 26.24 -5.30
N PHE A 567 -27.59 26.05 -4.62
CA PHE A 567 -27.98 24.79 -3.97
C PHE A 567 -29.13 24.05 -4.67
N GLY A 568 -29.34 24.36 -5.95
CA GLY A 568 -30.25 23.65 -6.84
C GLY A 568 -31.63 24.29 -6.96
N LEU A 569 -32.31 23.93 -8.04
CA LEU A 569 -33.64 24.43 -8.39
C LEU A 569 -34.63 23.27 -8.45
N PHE A 570 -35.81 23.48 -7.89
CA PHE A 570 -36.79 22.43 -7.62
C PHE A 570 -38.19 22.85 -8.04
N ASN A 571 -39.01 21.87 -8.43
CA ASN A 571 -40.46 22.04 -8.53
C ASN A 571 -41.14 20.74 -8.09
N PRO A 572 -41.45 20.60 -6.80
CA PRO A 572 -42.07 19.39 -6.28
C PRO A 572 -43.60 19.37 -6.44
N PHE A 573 -44.20 20.31 -7.18
CA PHE A 573 -45.66 20.48 -7.24
C PHE A 573 -46.33 19.74 -8.43
N VAL A 574 -45.56 19.01 -9.24
CA VAL A 574 -46.08 18.31 -10.43
C VAL A 574 -46.59 16.92 -10.04
N GLU A 575 -47.89 16.69 -10.26
CA GLU A 575 -48.53 15.38 -10.05
C GLU A 575 -48.01 14.36 -11.06
N ARG A 576 -47.74 13.13 -10.58
CA ARG A 576 -47.42 11.98 -11.43
C ARG A 576 -48.08 10.72 -10.88
N LEU A 577 -48.81 10.03 -11.75
CA LEU A 577 -49.38 8.72 -11.45
C LEU A 577 -48.26 7.70 -11.18
N ASN A 578 -47.32 7.58 -12.12
CA ASN A 578 -46.18 6.68 -12.02
C ASN A 578 -45.00 7.33 -11.29
N ASP A 579 -44.47 6.63 -10.29
CA ASP A 579 -43.28 7.06 -9.57
C ASP A 579 -42.08 7.11 -10.49
N CYS A 580 -41.34 8.19 -10.38
CA CYS A 580 -40.19 8.43 -11.22
C CYS A 580 -39.17 9.26 -10.46
N VAL A 581 -37.93 8.79 -10.44
CA VAL A 581 -36.80 9.45 -9.75
C VAL A 581 -35.94 10.26 -10.71
N LYS A 582 -35.94 9.89 -12.01
CA LYS A 582 -35.17 10.54 -13.07
C LYS A 582 -36.09 10.85 -14.25
N CYS A 583 -36.94 11.87 -14.12
CA CYS A 583 -37.80 12.35 -15.20
C CYS A 583 -37.53 13.81 -15.48
N ARG A 584 -37.73 14.20 -16.74
CA ARG A 584 -37.75 15.60 -17.14
C ARG A 584 -39.04 16.24 -16.64
N LEU A 585 -38.89 17.45 -16.11
CA LEU A 585 -40.01 18.36 -15.85
C LEU A 585 -40.45 18.99 -17.19
N PRO A 586 -41.74 19.35 -17.35
CA PRO A 586 -42.18 20.11 -18.53
C PRO A 586 -41.47 21.47 -18.61
N ASP A 587 -41.14 21.94 -19.80
CA ASP A 587 -40.46 23.25 -19.96
C ASP A 587 -41.34 24.44 -19.51
N THR A 588 -42.64 24.19 -19.30
CA THR A 588 -43.62 25.18 -18.85
C THR A 588 -43.66 25.38 -17.33
N VAL A 589 -42.95 24.57 -16.54
CA VAL A 589 -42.98 24.68 -15.07
C VAL A 589 -41.83 25.55 -14.54
N THR A 590 -42.16 26.51 -13.67
CA THR A 590 -41.17 27.33 -12.98
C THR A 590 -40.48 26.52 -11.90
N VAL A 591 -39.14 26.49 -11.92
CA VAL A 591 -38.33 25.94 -10.83
C VAL A 591 -37.92 27.07 -9.89
N ILE A 592 -37.83 26.75 -8.59
CA ILE A 592 -37.49 27.71 -7.53
C ILE A 592 -36.35 27.15 -6.67
N ASN A 593 -35.55 28.02 -6.07
CA ASN A 593 -34.49 27.58 -5.16
C ASN A 593 -35.07 27.07 -3.83
N LYS A 594 -34.20 26.49 -2.99
CA LYS A 594 -34.61 25.85 -1.72
C LYS A 594 -35.25 26.82 -0.73
N GLY A 595 -34.76 28.05 -0.65
CA GLY A 595 -35.34 29.06 0.25
C GLY A 595 -36.71 29.55 -0.21
N GLU A 596 -36.88 29.81 -1.50
CA GLU A 596 -38.19 30.14 -2.10
C GLU A 596 -39.20 28.99 -1.97
N LEU A 597 -38.72 27.74 -2.08
CA LEU A 597 -39.54 26.56 -1.84
C LEU A 597 -40.05 26.52 -0.41
N LEU A 598 -39.20 26.79 0.58
CA LEU A 598 -39.60 26.87 1.99
C LEU A 598 -40.57 28.01 2.25
N GLU A 599 -40.32 29.22 1.72
CA GLU A 599 -41.24 30.36 1.79
C GLU A 599 -42.63 29.96 1.26
N ARG A 600 -42.67 29.30 0.09
CA ARG A 600 -43.91 28.85 -0.54
C ARG A 600 -44.63 27.77 0.27
N LEU A 601 -43.91 26.78 0.81
CA LEU A 601 -44.52 25.73 1.63
C LEU A 601 -45.16 26.31 2.89
N LEU A 602 -44.48 27.24 3.56
CA LEU A 602 -44.98 27.89 4.77
C LEU A 602 -46.18 28.80 4.48
N ASP A 603 -46.15 29.59 3.40
CA ASP A 603 -47.31 30.39 2.97
C ASP A 603 -48.53 29.51 2.68
N MET A 604 -48.33 28.41 1.94
CA MET A 604 -49.39 27.47 1.62
C MET A 604 -49.98 26.80 2.86
N GLU A 605 -49.13 26.38 3.80
CA GLU A 605 -49.58 25.79 5.06
C GLU A 605 -50.39 26.78 5.91
N TYR A 606 -49.93 28.02 6.00
CA TYR A 606 -50.63 29.10 6.71
C TYR A 606 -52.02 29.36 6.09
N ARG A 607 -52.09 29.56 4.77
CA ARG A 607 -53.35 29.84 4.05
C ARG A 607 -54.33 28.66 4.08
N ALA A 608 -53.82 27.42 3.98
CA ALA A 608 -54.65 26.23 4.10
C ALA A 608 -55.28 26.13 5.49
N LYS A 609 -54.52 26.44 6.55
CA LYS A 609 -55.01 26.46 7.95
C LYS A 609 -55.98 27.61 8.22
N ALA A 610 -55.74 28.78 7.65
CA ALA A 610 -56.59 29.96 7.80
C ALA A 610 -57.91 29.89 7.02
N ALA A 611 -58.13 28.83 6.23
CA ALA A 611 -59.32 28.60 5.42
C ALA A 611 -59.67 29.77 4.48
N THR A 612 -58.65 30.47 3.97
CA THR A 612 -58.84 31.74 3.26
C THR A 612 -59.41 31.58 1.84
N GLU A 613 -59.01 30.54 1.08
CA GLU A 613 -59.63 30.11 -0.19
C GLU A 613 -58.98 28.80 -0.71
N ARG A 614 -59.75 27.89 -1.36
CA ARG A 614 -59.30 26.58 -1.89
C ARG A 614 -58.32 25.80 -1.00
N SER A 615 -58.64 25.68 0.28
CA SER A 615 -57.81 24.97 1.26
C SER A 615 -57.61 23.49 0.91
N ASP A 616 -58.58 22.87 0.25
CA ASP A 616 -58.48 21.52 -0.32
C ASP A 616 -57.33 21.38 -1.33
N TRP A 617 -57.27 22.29 -2.32
CA TRP A 617 -56.20 22.30 -3.30
C TRP A 617 -54.84 22.62 -2.68
N LEU A 618 -54.79 23.53 -1.70
CA LEU A 618 -53.55 23.85 -0.99
C LEU A 618 -53.02 22.63 -0.21
N TYR A 619 -53.88 21.91 0.51
CA TYR A 619 -53.52 20.66 1.16
C TYR A 619 -53.05 19.61 0.15
N TYR A 620 -53.72 19.48 -0.99
CA TYR A 620 -53.30 18.56 -2.04
C TYR A 620 -51.88 18.88 -2.56
N GLN A 621 -51.61 20.16 -2.82
CA GLN A 621 -50.31 20.64 -3.29
C GLN A 621 -49.20 20.49 -2.24
N LEU A 622 -49.49 20.69 -0.95
CA LEU A 622 -48.57 20.39 0.14
C LEU A 622 -48.22 18.90 0.20
N GLY A 623 -49.22 18.02 0.06
CA GLY A 623 -49.02 16.58 -0.03
C GLY A 623 -48.14 16.20 -1.23
N LEU A 624 -48.42 16.77 -2.42
CA LEU A 624 -47.63 16.55 -3.63
C LEU A 624 -46.19 16.97 -3.43
N ALA A 625 -45.95 18.15 -2.86
CA ALA A 625 -44.61 18.66 -2.63
C ALA A 625 -43.80 17.71 -1.75
N LEU A 626 -44.37 17.30 -0.60
CA LEU A 626 -43.68 16.43 0.35
C LEU A 626 -43.45 15.03 -0.22
N TYR A 627 -44.42 14.47 -0.96
CA TYR A 627 -44.23 13.20 -1.64
C TYR A 627 -43.12 13.30 -2.70
N ASN A 628 -43.12 14.38 -3.49
CA ASN A 628 -42.19 14.55 -4.58
C ASN A 628 -40.75 14.84 -4.13
N MET A 629 -40.58 15.38 -2.93
CA MET A 629 -39.29 15.58 -2.26
C MET A 629 -38.81 14.36 -1.46
N SER A 630 -39.62 13.31 -1.33
CA SER A 630 -39.19 12.05 -0.69
C SER A 630 -38.31 11.21 -1.62
N TYR A 631 -37.71 10.14 -1.07
CA TYR A 631 -36.96 9.12 -1.79
C TYR A 631 -37.68 8.55 -3.03
N PHE A 632 -39.01 8.57 -3.03
CA PHE A 632 -39.83 7.86 -4.02
C PHE A 632 -40.06 8.63 -5.32
N SER A 633 -39.65 9.90 -5.41
CA SER A 633 -40.00 10.76 -6.55
C SER A 633 -38.82 11.63 -7.02
N TYR A 634 -39.08 12.52 -7.97
CA TYR A 634 -38.08 13.16 -8.82
C TYR A 634 -37.41 14.40 -8.18
N SER A 635 -38.04 15.01 -7.18
CA SER A 635 -37.54 16.21 -6.50
C SER A 635 -36.83 15.90 -5.18
N TRP A 636 -36.42 14.64 -4.98
CA TRP A 636 -35.77 14.14 -3.76
C TRP A 636 -34.57 14.97 -3.31
N ARG A 637 -33.83 15.56 -4.26
CA ARG A 637 -32.66 16.41 -3.99
C ARG A 637 -32.95 17.69 -3.20
N ALA A 638 -34.22 18.04 -3.02
CA ALA A 638 -34.59 19.17 -2.18
C ALA A 638 -34.34 18.86 -0.68
N MET A 639 -34.49 17.61 -0.26
CA MET A 639 -34.37 17.17 1.14
C MET A 639 -33.22 16.19 1.38
N ASP A 640 -32.44 15.84 0.35
CA ASP A 640 -31.45 14.78 0.44
C ASP A 640 -30.30 14.97 -0.56
N TYR A 641 -29.09 14.55 -0.22
CA TYR A 641 -27.90 14.66 -1.06
C TYR A 641 -27.54 13.36 -1.78
N TYR A 642 -28.00 12.21 -1.30
CA TYR A 642 -27.65 10.92 -1.86
C TYR A 642 -28.84 9.96 -1.88
N ARG A 643 -28.95 9.19 -2.96
CA ARG A 643 -30.04 8.22 -3.12
C ARG A 643 -29.55 6.97 -3.83
N SER A 644 -29.84 5.79 -3.28
CA SER A 644 -29.55 4.50 -3.90
C SER A 644 -30.76 3.59 -3.98
N GLY A 645 -30.96 2.93 -5.12
CA GLY A 645 -31.98 1.89 -5.26
C GLY A 645 -31.76 0.70 -4.31
N ALA A 646 -30.52 0.46 -3.89
CA ALA A 646 -30.16 -0.61 -2.96
C ALA A 646 -30.61 -0.34 -1.53
N SER A 647 -30.94 0.91 -1.19
CA SER A 647 -31.32 1.33 0.16
C SER A 647 -32.62 0.69 0.64
N LEU A 648 -33.53 0.35 -0.27
CA LEU A 648 -34.78 -0.37 0.04
C LEU A 648 -34.61 -1.89 0.24
N SER A 649 -33.39 -2.41 0.22
CA SER A 649 -33.15 -3.82 0.57
C SER A 649 -33.51 -4.07 2.03
N VAL A 650 -34.08 -5.25 2.32
CA VAL A 650 -34.50 -5.59 3.69
C VAL A 650 -33.32 -5.56 4.66
N GLU A 651 -32.12 -5.93 4.21
CA GLU A 651 -30.91 -5.91 5.03
C GLU A 651 -30.52 -4.51 5.47
N ASN A 652 -30.65 -3.51 4.60
CA ASN A 652 -30.28 -2.13 4.87
C ASN A 652 -31.28 -1.39 5.78
N LEU A 653 -32.53 -1.86 5.85
CA LEU A 653 -33.60 -1.19 6.60
C LEU A 653 -33.75 -1.69 8.05
N LYS A 654 -33.03 -2.75 8.45
CA LYS A 654 -33.20 -3.45 9.75
C LYS A 654 -33.05 -2.55 10.98
N ASN A 655 -32.32 -1.45 10.87
CA ASN A 655 -32.09 -0.53 11.99
C ASN A 655 -33.28 0.43 12.21
N GLY A 656 -34.18 0.56 11.23
CA GLY A 656 -35.39 1.38 11.36
C GLY A 656 -35.18 2.89 11.51
N ASP A 657 -33.94 3.36 11.42
CA ASP A 657 -33.51 4.75 11.63
C ASP A 657 -33.32 5.54 10.32
N GLY A 658 -33.57 4.89 9.18
CA GLY A 658 -33.38 5.43 7.83
C GLY A 658 -31.91 5.56 7.41
N VAL A 659 -30.97 5.01 8.19
CA VAL A 659 -29.53 5.08 7.92
C VAL A 659 -29.04 3.77 7.30
N VAL A 660 -28.56 3.87 6.06
CA VAL A 660 -28.00 2.76 5.29
C VAL A 660 -26.48 2.75 5.41
N PRO A 661 -25.86 1.64 5.82
CA PRO A 661 -24.41 1.53 5.87
C PRO A 661 -23.76 1.72 4.49
N ASP A 662 -22.70 2.53 4.42
CA ASP A 662 -21.91 2.72 3.20
C ASP A 662 -20.42 2.81 3.54
N PRO A 663 -19.54 1.98 2.96
CA PRO A 663 -18.10 2.02 3.24
C PRO A 663 -17.41 3.34 2.89
N ARG A 664 -18.03 4.19 2.05
CA ARG A 664 -17.48 5.48 1.62
C ARG A 664 -17.81 6.61 2.58
N PHE A 665 -18.85 6.46 3.40
CA PHE A 665 -19.35 7.53 4.27
C PHE A 665 -19.24 7.11 5.74
N PRO A 666 -18.55 7.88 6.59
CA PRO A 666 -18.28 7.47 7.97
C PRO A 666 -19.53 7.26 8.82
N PHE A 667 -20.61 7.97 8.48
CA PHE A 667 -21.90 7.89 9.18
C PHE A 667 -22.95 7.10 8.37
N GLY A 668 -22.55 6.43 7.28
CA GLY A 668 -23.49 5.87 6.32
C GLY A 668 -24.28 6.96 5.58
N ASN A 669 -25.46 6.59 5.10
CA ASN A 669 -26.32 7.42 4.27
C ASN A 669 -27.75 7.44 4.83
N ARG A 670 -28.27 8.62 5.14
CA ARG A 670 -29.62 8.84 5.66
C ARG A 670 -30.52 9.31 4.53
N GLU A 671 -31.48 8.49 4.12
CA GLU A 671 -32.39 8.83 3.02
C GLU A 671 -33.81 9.17 3.50
N GLN A 672 -34.49 10.06 2.77
CA GLN A 672 -35.83 10.54 3.14
C GLN A 672 -36.96 9.58 2.72
N PHE A 673 -37.15 8.50 3.48
CA PHE A 673 -38.22 7.52 3.25
C PHE A 673 -39.60 7.92 3.79
N ASP A 674 -39.67 8.91 4.67
CA ASP A 674 -40.91 9.24 5.37
C ASP A 674 -41.93 9.95 4.45
N CYS A 675 -43.09 9.33 4.23
CA CYS A 675 -44.23 9.89 3.50
C CYS A 675 -45.42 10.22 4.41
N SER A 676 -45.28 10.13 5.74
CA SER A 676 -46.37 10.33 6.71
C SER A 676 -47.00 11.71 6.61
N ARG A 677 -46.18 12.78 6.53
CA ARG A 677 -46.68 14.15 6.34
C ARG A 677 -47.36 14.34 4.99
N ALA A 678 -46.84 13.73 3.92
CA ALA A 678 -47.49 13.78 2.61
C ALA A 678 -48.88 13.12 2.67
N ARG A 679 -48.98 11.92 3.25
CA ARG A 679 -50.23 11.19 3.49
C ARG A 679 -51.23 12.03 4.28
N TYR A 680 -50.79 12.64 5.39
CA TYR A 680 -51.62 13.51 6.21
C TYR A 680 -52.26 14.63 5.37
N TYR A 681 -51.47 15.32 4.55
CA TYR A 681 -52.00 16.40 3.71
C TYR A 681 -52.93 15.92 2.60
N PHE A 682 -52.68 14.76 1.99
CA PHE A 682 -53.61 14.16 1.04
C PHE A 682 -54.94 13.79 1.71
N GLU A 683 -54.91 13.17 2.88
CA GLU A 683 -56.13 12.82 3.62
C GLU A 683 -56.92 14.07 4.04
N ARG A 684 -56.24 15.15 4.43
CA ARG A 684 -56.87 16.46 4.70
C ARG A 684 -57.51 17.05 3.45
N ALA A 685 -56.84 16.99 2.30
CA ALA A 685 -57.38 17.46 1.03
C ALA A 685 -58.67 16.71 0.66
N ARG A 686 -58.66 15.38 0.81
CA ARG A 686 -59.84 14.52 0.58
C ARG A 686 -61.02 14.90 1.48
N ILE A 687 -60.77 15.19 2.75
CA ILE A 687 -61.83 15.51 3.73
C ILE A 687 -62.46 16.89 3.46
N VAL A 688 -61.66 17.86 3.01
CA VAL A 688 -62.10 19.26 2.85
C VAL A 688 -62.72 19.52 1.48
N THR A 689 -62.31 18.78 0.45
CA THR A 689 -62.80 19.02 -0.91
C THR A 689 -64.25 18.57 -1.11
N THR A 690 -64.97 19.31 -1.93
CA THR A 690 -66.27 18.89 -2.48
C THR A 690 -66.16 18.38 -3.92
N ASP A 691 -64.97 18.44 -4.53
CA ASP A 691 -64.72 17.93 -5.89
C ASP A 691 -64.37 16.43 -5.83
N PRO A 692 -65.22 15.54 -6.37
CA PRO A 692 -64.96 14.11 -6.38
C PRO A 692 -63.64 13.73 -7.09
N ASN A 693 -63.24 14.46 -8.15
CA ASN A 693 -61.98 14.19 -8.85
C ASN A 693 -60.78 14.54 -7.97
N LEU A 694 -60.81 15.66 -7.25
CA LEU A 694 -59.75 16.01 -6.30
C LEU A 694 -59.70 15.04 -5.12
N ALA A 695 -60.84 14.58 -4.63
CA ALA A 695 -60.92 13.55 -3.59
C ALA A 695 -60.30 12.22 -4.07
N ALA A 696 -60.58 11.80 -5.31
CA ALA A 696 -59.99 10.61 -5.92
C ALA A 696 -58.46 10.75 -6.06
N ARG A 697 -57.99 11.89 -6.58
CA ARG A 697 -56.55 12.23 -6.69
C ARG A 697 -55.83 12.12 -5.35
N ALA A 698 -56.37 12.79 -4.34
CA ALA A 698 -55.82 12.78 -2.99
C ALA A 698 -55.80 11.37 -2.39
N THR A 699 -56.88 10.61 -2.56
CA THR A 699 -56.97 9.23 -2.05
C THR A 699 -55.93 8.31 -2.72
N PHE A 700 -55.72 8.43 -4.03
CA PHE A 700 -54.70 7.66 -4.73
C PHE A 700 -53.29 8.00 -4.26
N MET A 701 -52.99 9.30 -4.08
CA MET A 701 -51.68 9.72 -3.58
C MET A 701 -51.44 9.29 -2.12
N ALA A 702 -52.47 9.30 -1.27
CA ALA A 702 -52.42 8.71 0.07
C ALA A 702 -52.13 7.20 0.01
N ALA A 703 -52.75 6.46 -0.92
CA ALA A 703 -52.49 5.03 -1.11
C ALA A 703 -51.04 4.73 -1.54
N LYS A 704 -50.42 5.62 -2.34
CA LYS A 704 -48.98 5.51 -2.66
C LYS A 704 -48.11 5.67 -1.42
N CYS A 705 -48.42 6.61 -0.54
CA CYS A 705 -47.72 6.81 0.73
C CYS A 705 -47.83 5.57 1.64
N GLU A 706 -49.05 5.06 1.80
CA GLU A 706 -49.36 3.84 2.56
C GLU A 706 -48.58 2.62 2.05
N ARG A 707 -48.55 2.43 0.72
CA ARG A 707 -47.77 1.37 0.08
C ARG A 707 -46.27 1.51 0.38
N ASN A 708 -45.74 2.72 0.28
CA ASN A 708 -44.32 2.99 0.51
C ASN A 708 -43.93 2.77 1.97
N GLU A 709 -44.79 3.17 2.91
CA GLU A 709 -44.63 2.92 4.35
C GLU A 709 -44.47 1.42 4.65
N TYR A 710 -45.27 0.55 4.02
CA TYR A 710 -45.08 -0.89 4.11
C TYR A 710 -43.70 -1.33 3.60
N TYR A 711 -43.27 -0.89 2.42
CA TYR A 711 -41.97 -1.32 1.86
C TYR A 711 -40.76 -0.88 2.68
N VAL A 712 -40.87 0.26 3.38
CA VAL A 712 -39.83 0.75 4.31
C VAL A 712 -39.83 -0.04 5.61
N ASN A 713 -40.99 -0.51 6.06
CA ASN A 713 -41.14 -1.23 7.34
C ASN A 713 -41.21 -2.76 7.21
N ARG A 714 -41.21 -3.34 6.00
CA ARG A 714 -41.37 -4.79 5.74
C ARG A 714 -40.29 -5.70 6.36
N TRP A 715 -39.22 -5.11 6.90
CA TRP A 715 -38.20 -5.83 7.65
C TRP A 715 -38.70 -6.23 9.05
N ARG A 716 -39.72 -5.54 9.59
CA ARG A 716 -40.35 -5.89 10.86
C ARG A 716 -41.24 -7.12 10.71
N ALA A 717 -41.22 -7.99 11.69
CA ALA A 717 -42.00 -9.23 11.66
C ALA A 717 -43.52 -9.01 11.69
N ASP A 718 -43.97 -7.89 12.25
CA ASP A 718 -45.37 -7.48 12.39
C ASP A 718 -45.85 -6.52 11.30
N ALA A 719 -44.99 -6.18 10.33
CA ALA A 719 -45.36 -5.28 9.24
C ALA A 719 -46.48 -5.87 8.40
N LYS A 720 -47.64 -5.20 8.39
CA LYS A 720 -48.79 -5.57 7.57
C LYS A 720 -48.92 -4.61 6.41
N GLN A 721 -49.16 -5.17 5.23
CA GLN A 721 -49.51 -4.39 4.07
C GLN A 721 -51.01 -4.05 4.13
N THR A 722 -51.33 -2.78 4.32
CA THR A 722 -52.70 -2.27 4.27
C THR A 722 -53.01 -1.71 2.87
N PHE A 723 -54.29 -1.64 2.54
CA PHE A 723 -54.78 -1.16 1.25
C PHE A 723 -55.95 -0.19 1.44
N ASP A 724 -56.02 0.46 2.61
CA ASP A 724 -57.21 1.18 3.08
C ASP A 724 -57.56 2.32 2.13
N ASN A 725 -56.57 3.07 1.66
CA ASN A 725 -56.83 4.15 0.70
C ASN A 725 -57.17 3.63 -0.70
N PHE A 726 -56.66 2.47 -1.12
CA PHE A 726 -57.11 1.89 -2.39
C PHE A 726 -58.54 1.37 -2.29
N GLU A 727 -58.93 0.75 -1.16
CA GLU A 727 -60.30 0.36 -0.90
C GLU A 727 -61.25 1.57 -0.94
N LEU A 728 -60.90 2.65 -0.24
CA LEU A 728 -61.66 3.91 -0.27
C LEU A 728 -61.77 4.50 -1.69
N LEU A 729 -60.70 4.41 -2.48
CA LEU A 729 -60.68 4.90 -3.86
C LEU A 729 -61.70 4.15 -4.73
N LEU A 730 -61.76 2.83 -4.60
CA LEU A 730 -62.69 1.98 -5.36
C LEU A 730 -64.14 2.16 -4.92
N GLN A 731 -64.38 2.25 -3.60
CA GLN A 731 -65.74 2.31 -3.06
C GLN A 731 -66.40 3.67 -3.30
N ASN A 732 -65.65 4.76 -3.18
CA ASN A 732 -66.22 6.10 -3.12
C ASN A 732 -66.03 6.92 -4.41
N TYR A 733 -65.06 6.57 -5.26
CA TYR A 733 -64.70 7.36 -6.43
C TYR A 733 -64.53 6.58 -7.76
N PRO A 734 -65.26 5.47 -8.01
CA PRO A 734 -65.04 4.63 -9.20
C PRO A 734 -65.38 5.33 -10.52
N ASP A 735 -66.29 6.31 -10.51
CA ASP A 735 -66.76 7.00 -11.72
C ASP A 735 -66.00 8.29 -12.02
N THR A 736 -64.97 8.62 -11.25
CA THR A 736 -64.18 9.83 -11.47
C THR A 736 -63.26 9.68 -12.68
N GLU A 737 -63.10 10.76 -13.45
CA GLU A 737 -62.19 10.77 -14.62
C GLU A 737 -60.78 10.36 -14.20
N PHE A 738 -60.33 10.85 -13.05
CA PHE A 738 -59.04 10.48 -12.48
C PHE A 738 -58.93 8.97 -12.19
N PHE A 739 -59.94 8.34 -11.59
CA PHE A 739 -59.90 6.91 -11.30
C PHE A 739 -59.79 6.08 -12.59
N LEU A 740 -60.59 6.42 -13.61
CA LEU A 740 -60.58 5.75 -14.91
C LEU A 740 -59.21 5.83 -15.59
N GLN A 741 -58.50 6.94 -15.43
CA GLN A 741 -57.12 7.07 -15.86
C GLN A 741 -56.15 6.26 -14.98
N ALA A 742 -56.23 6.41 -13.66
CA ALA A 742 -55.31 5.81 -12.71
C ALA A 742 -55.33 4.29 -12.76
N ILE A 743 -56.50 3.65 -12.94
CA ILE A 743 -56.61 2.19 -13.04
C ILE A 743 -55.98 1.63 -14.32
N GLN A 744 -55.93 2.42 -15.40
CA GLN A 744 -55.27 2.04 -16.65
C GLN A 744 -53.74 2.18 -16.56
N GLU A 745 -53.26 3.22 -15.88
CA GLU A 745 -51.83 3.53 -15.83
C GLU A 745 -51.08 2.85 -14.66
N CYS A 746 -51.75 2.63 -13.52
CA CYS A 746 -51.14 2.08 -12.32
C CYS A 746 -51.42 0.57 -12.20
N LYS A 747 -50.46 -0.25 -12.64
CA LYS A 747 -50.53 -1.72 -12.53
C LYS A 747 -50.80 -2.23 -11.10
N TYR A 748 -50.34 -1.48 -10.09
CA TYR A 748 -50.54 -1.85 -8.70
C TYR A 748 -52.01 -1.68 -8.28
N LEU A 749 -52.64 -0.55 -8.65
CA LEU A 749 -54.06 -0.32 -8.45
C LEU A 749 -54.90 -1.31 -9.26
N GLN A 750 -54.54 -1.55 -10.52
CA GLN A 750 -55.22 -2.53 -11.37
C GLN A 750 -55.21 -3.92 -10.73
N ALA A 751 -54.04 -4.39 -10.27
CA ALA A 751 -53.90 -5.69 -9.63
C ALA A 751 -54.71 -5.80 -8.34
N TYR A 752 -54.82 -4.72 -7.55
CA TYR A 752 -55.66 -4.67 -6.36
C TYR A 752 -57.15 -4.73 -6.73
N ALA A 753 -57.59 -3.96 -7.72
CA ALA A 753 -58.98 -3.91 -8.15
C ALA A 753 -59.51 -5.22 -8.77
N THR A 754 -58.61 -6.10 -9.21
CA THR A 754 -58.94 -7.44 -9.74
C THR A 754 -58.89 -8.57 -8.70
N ARG A 755 -58.52 -8.28 -7.45
CA ARG A 755 -58.62 -9.24 -6.33
C ARG A 755 -60.06 -9.35 -5.86
#